data_AF-A0A0W0TR04-F1
#
_entry.id   AF-A0A0W0TR04-F1
#
_cell.length_a   1.000
_cell.length_b   1.000
_cell.length_c   1.000
_cell.angle_alpha   90.00
_cell.angle_beta   90.00
_cell.angle_gamma   90.00
#
_symmetry.space_group_name_H-M   'P 1'
#
loop_
_entity.id
_entity.type
_entity.pdbx_description
1 polymer ?
#
loop_
_entity_poly.entity_id
_entity_poly.type
_entity_poly.pdbx_seq_one_letter_code
_entity_poly.pdbx_strand_id
1 'polypeptide(L)'
;MARGKVSCDTPISSDKLHNRNCFAYLRIIRSKIPADLLKAFKPDLADRLDKVTGQYNDDTAYGILYKDFFEYIEENLTELIIKPLNALYLEAKKSPQQQEKNSLPSLSNSHSMMQTAFENSPEALHKKIDDFEAFIHCIYHNDSSLLPSTYQHIEQTILTHRPSDSKKLEKKISSYLKDDGRVINKGLTPATMGSVIGRFAATYGSNFKPQHTTSLATVRHFDYKEPNDPIEYRFGTQGQRHDEIARVSPLFRVWLDVQRIRRLRSKQPDTISHIYFNLLGKDRDDSEGTKEVDLTCVLHQLENDHPNIAVITLPADQGLMAADKYRDTEPEYSLKQVFREFLNIACENGRAQLTIQDFYISEKIRKLVFTEDGLYSKAIERNILEKLLIQSFEHLNIKATIISAAEYQAVWFHFNKYILPDYLITRLKPQSINFTCKDAIDRGGVASAYYNLIKSFKTESPLTRKKFEENLHAAAAMVKGRGLNHQLKLIWNAIDAYINANYQDIVSNPAKYWLIQWRDLNCPHERVSGLLARRIEESIAELNSLKHKPDSLPVVFKNPDEILNKGIAILENIKTQATTGLSGQRLLLETACDTLNLIKSPSTASLTRYEKLTHDLTINYPSLYILVGLMKSLVGSLLFVVTFGCAQHPMTSGWATFRTGINALKRDSQTQVMKELAQEMSGMVSLHDDINRLEDDLKEKAPTGTLETGLTIGP
;
A
#
# COMPACT_ATOMS: atom_id res chain seq x y z
N MET A 1 -10.48 -1.09 24.82
CA MET A 1 -9.21 -0.71 25.47
C MET A 1 -8.97 0.77 25.21
N ALA A 2 -8.76 1.55 26.26
CA ALA A 2 -8.46 2.97 26.17
C ALA A 2 -7.17 3.18 25.34
N ARG A 3 -7.22 4.06 24.34
CA ARG A 3 -6.07 4.46 23.52
C ARG A 3 -5.18 5.40 24.35
N GLY A 4 -4.37 4.84 25.25
CA GLY A 4 -3.29 5.61 25.88
C GLY A 4 -2.33 6.10 24.79
N LYS A 5 -2.07 7.42 24.76
CA LYS A 5 -0.97 8.00 23.99
C LYS A 5 0.33 7.36 24.47
N VAL A 6 0.82 6.36 23.74
CA VAL A 6 2.16 5.80 23.95
C VAL A 6 3.15 6.91 23.58
N SER A 7 3.95 7.37 24.54
CA SER A 7 5.05 8.31 24.26
C SER A 7 6.08 7.59 23.38
N CYS A 8 6.09 7.90 22.09
CA CYS A 8 6.97 7.31 21.06
C CYS A 8 8.45 7.74 21.14
N ASP A 9 8.98 8.03 22.33
CA ASP A 9 10.33 8.62 22.46
C ASP A 9 11.46 7.58 22.47
N THR A 10 11.15 6.27 22.59
CA THR A 10 12.18 5.23 22.46
C THR A 10 12.12 4.62 21.05
N PRO A 11 13.17 4.78 20.22
CA PRO A 11 13.26 4.12 18.92
C PRO A 11 13.11 2.60 19.06
N ILE A 12 12.26 2.00 18.22
CA ILE A 12 12.09 0.55 18.14
C ILE A 12 12.91 0.00 16.96
N SER A 13 13.70 -1.04 17.18
CA SER A 13 14.40 -1.74 16.10
C SER A 13 13.44 -2.55 15.22
N SER A 14 13.82 -2.80 13.98
CA SER A 14 13.04 -3.65 13.07
C SER A 14 12.85 -5.06 13.62
N ASP A 15 13.85 -5.60 14.30
CA ASP A 15 13.77 -6.92 14.96
C ASP A 15 12.75 -6.93 16.11
N LYS A 16 12.77 -5.94 17.02
CA LYS A 16 11.78 -5.85 18.11
C LYS A 16 10.37 -5.67 17.56
N LEU A 17 10.21 -4.82 16.55
CA LEU A 17 8.93 -4.61 15.89
C LEU A 17 8.41 -5.89 15.22
N HIS A 18 9.27 -6.61 14.50
CA HIS A 18 8.93 -7.90 13.92
C HIS A 18 8.55 -8.93 14.99
N ASN A 19 9.30 -8.99 16.09
CA ASN A 19 9.02 -9.89 17.20
C ASN A 19 7.62 -9.65 17.81
N ARG A 20 7.24 -8.37 18.01
CA ARG A 20 5.90 -7.98 18.47
C ARG A 20 4.82 -8.38 17.48
N ASN A 21 5.06 -8.16 16.19
CA ASN A 21 4.11 -8.53 15.14
C ASN A 21 3.91 -10.05 15.05
N CYS A 22 4.99 -10.84 15.16
CA CYS A 22 4.90 -12.30 15.23
C CYS A 22 4.13 -12.78 16.45
N PHE A 23 4.36 -12.19 17.63
CA PHE A 23 3.56 -12.49 18.82
C PHE A 23 2.07 -12.23 18.60
N ALA A 24 1.71 -11.04 18.09
CA ALA A 24 0.31 -10.68 17.84
C ALA A 24 -0.34 -11.61 16.81
N TYR A 25 0.38 -11.96 15.74
CA TYR A 25 -0.06 -12.91 14.72
C TYR A 25 -0.31 -14.30 15.33
N LEU A 26 0.70 -14.86 16.01
CA LEU A 26 0.65 -16.20 16.61
C LEU A 26 -0.42 -16.32 17.70
N ARG A 27 -0.72 -15.24 18.41
CA ARG A 27 -1.78 -15.22 19.42
C ARG A 27 -3.15 -15.51 18.80
N ILE A 28 -3.44 -14.93 17.64
CA ILE A 28 -4.67 -15.23 16.89
C ILE A 28 -4.67 -16.69 16.44
N ILE A 29 -3.57 -17.15 15.84
CA ILE A 29 -3.45 -18.54 15.40
C ILE A 29 -3.70 -19.51 16.55
N ARG A 30 -2.99 -19.33 17.67
CA ARG A 30 -3.11 -20.18 18.86
C ARG A 30 -4.53 -20.22 19.42
N SER A 31 -5.27 -19.10 19.35
CA SER A 31 -6.67 -19.05 19.81
C SER A 31 -7.63 -19.88 18.95
N LYS A 32 -7.20 -20.31 17.75
CA LYS A 32 -8.00 -21.07 16.80
C LYS A 32 -7.52 -22.51 16.58
N ILE A 33 -6.34 -22.91 17.08
CA ILE A 33 -5.86 -24.30 16.97
C ILE A 33 -6.81 -25.22 17.79
N PRO A 34 -7.43 -26.24 17.18
CA PRO A 34 -8.20 -27.25 17.91
C PRO A 34 -7.34 -27.97 18.94
N ALA A 35 -7.90 -28.26 20.12
CA ALA A 35 -7.13 -28.87 21.22
C ALA A 35 -6.47 -30.21 20.83
N ASP A 36 -7.17 -31.04 20.06
CA ASP A 36 -6.63 -32.33 19.60
C ASP A 36 -5.53 -32.16 18.55
N LEU A 37 -5.63 -31.11 17.72
CA LEU A 37 -4.57 -30.75 16.78
C LEU A 37 -3.31 -30.27 17.53
N LEU A 38 -3.47 -29.44 18.56
CA LEU A 38 -2.36 -28.96 19.36
C LEU A 38 -1.62 -30.11 20.07
N LYS A 39 -2.35 -31.12 20.57
CA LYS A 39 -1.75 -32.32 21.18
C LYS A 39 -0.95 -33.16 20.18
N ALA A 40 -1.28 -33.08 18.89
CA ALA A 40 -0.56 -33.77 17.83
C ALA A 40 0.74 -33.06 17.41
N PHE A 41 0.96 -31.80 17.86
CA PHE A 41 2.20 -31.10 17.57
C PHE A 41 3.37 -31.66 18.39
N LYS A 42 4.60 -31.39 17.93
CA LYS A 42 5.81 -31.62 18.73
C LYS A 42 5.66 -30.93 20.09
N PRO A 43 5.94 -31.61 21.23
CA PRO A 43 5.73 -31.04 22.57
C PRO A 43 6.38 -29.66 22.77
N ASP A 44 7.63 -29.48 22.35
CA ASP A 44 8.32 -28.17 22.45
C ASP A 44 7.61 -27.05 21.68
N LEU A 45 7.09 -27.35 20.47
CA LEU A 45 6.37 -26.38 19.67
C LEU A 45 5.03 -26.01 20.33
N ALA A 46 4.29 -27.00 20.83
CA ALA A 46 3.04 -26.78 21.55
C ALA A 46 3.26 -25.92 22.80
N ASP A 47 4.26 -26.26 23.62
CA ASP A 47 4.62 -25.52 24.84
C ASP A 47 5.01 -24.06 24.55
N ARG A 48 5.75 -23.83 23.46
CA ARG A 48 6.13 -22.48 23.02
C ARG A 48 4.93 -21.69 22.50
N LEU A 49 4.00 -22.33 21.78
CA LEU A 49 2.76 -21.70 21.32
C LEU A 49 1.82 -21.37 22.48
N ASP A 50 1.76 -22.21 23.52
CA ASP A 50 0.96 -21.94 24.72
C ASP A 50 1.42 -20.67 25.46
N LYS A 51 2.72 -20.40 25.48
CA LYS A 51 3.28 -19.16 26.06
C LYS A 51 2.82 -17.89 25.33
N VAL A 52 2.32 -17.98 24.09
CA VAL A 52 1.81 -16.84 23.32
C VAL A 52 0.45 -16.35 23.86
N THR A 53 -0.23 -17.16 24.68
CA THR A 53 -1.49 -16.74 25.34
C THR A 53 -1.28 -15.72 26.47
N GLY A 54 -0.03 -15.62 26.98
CA GLY A 54 0.35 -14.69 28.04
C GLY A 54 0.61 -13.26 27.56
N GLN A 55 1.33 -12.49 28.39
CA GLN A 55 1.83 -11.17 28.00
C GLN A 55 3.05 -11.30 27.08
N TYR A 56 3.25 -10.29 26.23
CA TYR A 56 4.41 -10.21 25.36
C TYR A 56 5.71 -10.17 26.19
N ASN A 57 6.69 -11.01 25.82
CA ASN A 57 8.00 -11.06 26.46
C ASN A 57 9.13 -10.73 25.45
N ASP A 58 9.86 -9.65 25.70
CA ASP A 58 10.96 -9.16 24.85
C ASP A 58 12.13 -10.15 24.70
N ASP A 59 12.30 -11.10 25.63
CA ASP A 59 13.36 -12.12 25.57
C ASP A 59 12.96 -13.37 24.75
N THR A 60 11.69 -13.49 24.36
CA THR A 60 11.20 -14.62 23.57
C THR A 60 11.29 -14.30 22.07
N ALA A 61 11.93 -15.18 21.31
CA ALA A 61 12.07 -15.04 19.86
C ALA A 61 10.84 -15.57 19.12
N TYR A 62 9.76 -14.79 19.12
CA TYR A 62 8.51 -15.13 18.44
C TYR A 62 8.65 -15.19 16.92
N GLY A 63 9.61 -14.47 16.32
CA GLY A 63 9.92 -14.61 14.89
C GLY A 63 10.46 -16.00 14.54
N ILE A 64 11.28 -16.57 15.43
CA ILE A 64 11.74 -17.96 15.30
C ILE A 64 10.56 -18.94 15.50
N LEU A 65 9.74 -18.73 16.53
CA LEU A 65 8.54 -19.54 16.76
C LEU A 65 7.57 -19.52 15.56
N TYR A 66 7.40 -18.36 14.95
CA TYR A 66 6.58 -18.18 13.75
C TYR A 66 7.11 -19.03 12.59
N LYS A 67 8.42 -18.96 12.33
CA LYS A 67 9.06 -19.79 11.29
C LYS A 67 8.89 -21.28 11.60
N ASP A 68 9.23 -21.70 12.82
CA ASP A 68 9.16 -23.10 13.25
C ASP A 68 7.72 -23.66 13.10
N PHE A 69 6.71 -22.85 13.42
CA PHE A 69 5.30 -23.21 13.23
C PHE A 69 4.98 -23.49 11.75
N PHE A 70 5.32 -22.58 10.83
CA PHE A 70 5.01 -22.77 9.41
C PHE A 70 5.80 -23.91 8.76
N GLU A 71 7.07 -24.08 9.13
CA GLU A 71 7.87 -25.23 8.68
C GLU A 71 7.24 -26.54 9.14
N TYR A 72 6.88 -26.64 10.42
CA TYR A 72 6.26 -27.84 10.97
C TYR A 72 4.89 -28.15 10.35
N ILE A 73 4.02 -27.14 10.20
CA ILE A 73 2.70 -27.31 9.60
C ILE A 73 2.81 -27.75 8.14
N GLU A 74 3.70 -27.15 7.36
CA GLU A 74 3.84 -27.52 5.94
C GLU A 74 4.42 -28.93 5.78
N GLU A 75 5.43 -29.30 6.58
CA GLU A 75 6.04 -30.65 6.57
C GLU A 75 5.05 -31.76 6.95
N ASN A 76 4.10 -31.46 7.84
CA ASN A 76 3.16 -32.43 8.40
C ASN A 76 1.71 -32.18 7.95
N LEU A 77 1.50 -31.36 6.91
CA LEU A 77 0.19 -30.86 6.48
C LEU A 77 -0.80 -32.01 6.21
N THR A 78 -0.32 -33.06 5.56
CA THR A 78 -1.13 -34.22 5.21
C THR A 78 -1.67 -34.94 6.43
N GLU A 79 -0.81 -35.24 7.40
CA GLU A 79 -1.18 -36.02 8.60
C GLU A 79 -1.94 -35.18 9.62
N LEU A 80 -1.58 -33.90 9.77
CA LEU A 80 -2.16 -33.03 10.80
C LEU A 80 -3.48 -32.37 10.35
N ILE A 81 -3.65 -32.10 9.05
CA ILE A 81 -4.78 -31.30 8.56
C ILE A 81 -5.59 -32.06 7.50
N ILE A 82 -4.97 -32.46 6.39
CA ILE A 82 -5.71 -32.97 5.23
C ILE A 82 -6.45 -34.28 5.55
N LYS A 83 -5.73 -35.29 6.10
CA LYS A 83 -6.32 -36.59 6.43
C LYS A 83 -7.41 -36.47 7.52
N PRO A 84 -7.17 -35.81 8.67
CA PRO A 84 -8.20 -35.64 9.70
C PRO A 84 -9.43 -34.91 9.17
N LEU A 85 -9.25 -33.81 8.44
CA LEU A 85 -10.38 -33.03 7.93
C LEU A 85 -11.20 -33.82 6.89
N ASN A 86 -10.56 -34.56 6.00
CA ASN A 86 -11.24 -35.44 5.05
C ASN A 86 -12.01 -36.56 5.74
N ALA A 87 -11.46 -37.15 6.82
CA ALA A 87 -12.16 -38.15 7.61
C ALA A 87 -13.44 -37.56 8.24
N LEU A 88 -13.33 -36.36 8.84
CA LEU A 88 -14.49 -35.66 9.42
C LEU A 88 -15.57 -35.37 8.36
N TYR A 89 -15.19 -34.91 7.16
CA TYR A 89 -16.17 -34.69 6.08
C TYR A 89 -16.86 -35.97 5.64
N LEU A 90 -16.13 -37.09 5.53
CA LEU A 90 -16.70 -38.38 5.16
C LEU A 90 -17.66 -38.91 6.21
N GLU A 91 -17.33 -38.74 7.49
CA GLU A 91 -18.21 -39.10 8.61
C GLU A 91 -19.47 -38.24 8.62
N ALA A 92 -19.34 -36.92 8.41
CA ALA A 92 -20.48 -36.00 8.42
C ALA A 92 -21.48 -36.33 7.30
N LYS A 93 -20.98 -36.79 6.15
CA LYS A 93 -21.81 -37.24 5.03
C LYS A 93 -22.58 -38.54 5.33
N LYS A 94 -22.04 -39.42 6.19
CA LYS A 94 -22.67 -40.71 6.57
C LYS A 94 -23.71 -40.57 7.68
N SER A 95 -23.57 -39.55 8.55
CA SER A 95 -24.40 -39.36 9.75
C SER A 95 -25.92 -39.31 9.50
N PRO A 96 -26.45 -38.62 8.47
CA PRO A 96 -27.89 -38.61 8.18
C PRO A 96 -28.46 -39.99 7.84
N GLN A 97 -27.67 -40.88 7.23
CA GLN A 97 -28.10 -42.22 6.80
C GLN A 97 -28.15 -43.25 7.94
N GLN A 98 -27.50 -42.96 9.06
CA GLN A 98 -27.47 -43.84 10.24
C GLN A 98 -28.54 -43.48 11.27
N GLN A 99 -28.95 -42.21 11.36
CA GLN A 99 -30.07 -41.79 12.22
C GLN A 99 -31.42 -42.38 11.77
N GLU A 100 -31.63 -42.63 10.48
CA GLU A 100 -32.83 -43.33 9.98
C GLU A 100 -32.82 -44.85 10.27
N LYS A 101 -31.65 -45.47 10.47
CA LYS A 101 -31.52 -46.93 10.69
C LYS A 101 -31.46 -47.34 12.16
N ASN A 102 -31.10 -46.43 13.07
CA ASN A 102 -30.85 -46.75 14.49
C ASN A 102 -31.96 -46.27 15.44
N SER A 103 -33.20 -46.09 14.95
CA SER A 103 -34.36 -45.65 15.74
C SER A 103 -34.89 -46.67 16.78
N LEU A 104 -34.09 -47.66 17.19
CA LEU A 104 -34.32 -48.48 18.40
C LEU A 104 -32.99 -48.89 19.05
N PRO A 105 -32.64 -48.37 20.23
CA PRO A 105 -31.59 -48.96 21.06
C PRO A 105 -32.15 -49.69 22.28
N SER A 106 -31.74 -50.94 22.45
CA SER A 106 -31.86 -51.73 23.68
C SER A 106 -30.88 -51.23 24.74
N LEU A 107 -31.36 -51.08 25.98
CA LEU A 107 -30.57 -50.65 27.12
C LEU A 107 -29.59 -51.73 27.60
N SER A 108 -28.28 -51.50 27.45
CA SER A 108 -27.27 -51.91 28.45
C SER A 108 -25.90 -51.29 28.11
N ASN A 109 -25.23 -50.75 29.15
CA ASN A 109 -23.94 -50.04 29.18
C ASN A 109 -23.96 -48.53 28.87
N SER A 110 -24.53 -47.74 29.78
CA SER A 110 -24.95 -46.35 29.53
C SER A 110 -23.86 -45.28 29.51
N HIS A 111 -22.83 -45.30 30.37
CA HIS A 111 -22.00 -44.09 30.52
C HIS A 111 -20.91 -43.91 29.44
N SER A 112 -20.12 -44.95 29.14
CA SER A 112 -19.10 -44.87 28.07
C SER A 112 -19.76 -44.75 26.69
N MET A 113 -20.86 -45.46 26.44
CA MET A 113 -21.59 -45.37 25.18
C MET A 113 -22.31 -44.02 25.02
N MET A 114 -22.88 -43.43 26.08
CA MET A 114 -23.43 -42.08 25.99
C MET A 114 -22.37 -41.03 25.68
N GLN A 115 -21.18 -41.13 26.29
CA GLN A 115 -20.09 -40.20 26.02
C GLN A 115 -19.58 -40.32 24.58
N THR A 116 -19.35 -41.54 24.09
CA THR A 116 -18.96 -41.77 22.69
C THR A 116 -20.07 -41.39 21.71
N ALA A 117 -21.35 -41.59 22.06
CA ALA A 117 -22.48 -41.17 21.23
C ALA A 117 -22.64 -39.63 21.19
N PHE A 118 -22.33 -38.94 22.29
CA PHE A 118 -22.32 -37.48 22.35
C PHE A 118 -21.12 -36.89 21.60
N GLU A 119 -19.93 -37.47 21.74
CA GLU A 119 -18.72 -37.04 21.02
C GLU A 119 -18.79 -37.28 19.51
N ASN A 120 -19.62 -38.24 19.07
CA ASN A 120 -19.89 -38.56 17.67
C ASN A 120 -21.27 -38.07 17.20
N SER A 121 -21.92 -37.17 17.95
CA SER A 121 -23.17 -36.56 17.49
C SER A 121 -22.91 -35.75 16.22
N PRO A 122 -23.92 -35.59 15.34
CA PRO A 122 -23.80 -34.73 14.16
C PRO A 122 -23.29 -33.34 14.53
N GLU A 123 -23.79 -32.75 15.62
CA GLU A 123 -23.43 -31.40 16.09
C GLU A 123 -21.97 -31.35 16.55
N ALA A 124 -21.50 -32.34 17.30
CA ALA A 124 -20.11 -32.43 17.76
C ALA A 124 -19.14 -32.56 16.58
N LEU A 125 -19.52 -33.35 15.57
CA LEU A 125 -18.73 -33.53 14.34
C LEU A 125 -18.68 -32.24 13.50
N HIS A 126 -19.81 -31.56 13.31
CA HIS A 126 -19.85 -30.27 12.62
C HIS A 126 -19.01 -29.22 13.36
N LYS A 127 -19.06 -29.18 14.69
CA LYS A 127 -18.21 -28.30 15.49
C LYS A 127 -16.72 -28.59 15.27
N LYS A 128 -16.29 -29.85 15.24
CA LYS A 128 -14.89 -30.22 14.96
C LYS A 128 -14.45 -29.75 13.57
N ILE A 129 -15.29 -29.94 12.56
CA ILE A 129 -15.04 -29.45 11.20
C ILE A 129 -14.88 -27.92 11.21
N ASP A 130 -15.84 -27.21 11.81
CA ASP A 130 -15.84 -25.75 11.83
C ASP A 130 -14.62 -25.20 12.62
N ASP A 131 -14.19 -25.87 13.69
CA ASP A 131 -12.97 -25.52 14.44
C ASP A 131 -11.71 -25.68 13.56
N PHE A 132 -11.59 -26.76 12.77
CA PHE A 132 -10.50 -26.95 11.81
C PHE A 132 -10.52 -25.93 10.67
N GLU A 133 -11.69 -25.68 10.09
CA GLU A 133 -11.87 -24.70 9.03
C GLU A 133 -11.53 -23.29 9.53
N ALA A 134 -11.92 -22.94 10.77
CA ALA A 134 -11.60 -21.66 11.39
C ALA A 134 -10.08 -21.49 11.62
N PHE A 135 -9.38 -22.55 12.03
CA PHE A 135 -7.93 -22.57 12.12
C PHE A 135 -7.26 -22.31 10.77
N ILE A 136 -7.65 -23.05 9.73
CA ILE A 136 -7.08 -22.89 8.39
C ILE A 136 -7.37 -21.48 7.85
N HIS A 137 -8.58 -20.98 8.07
CA HIS A 137 -8.98 -19.64 7.63
C HIS A 137 -8.16 -18.53 8.31
N CYS A 138 -7.90 -18.65 9.62
CA CYS A 138 -7.22 -17.59 10.39
C CYS A 138 -5.73 -17.40 10.04
N ILE A 139 -5.11 -18.37 9.34
CA ILE A 139 -3.75 -18.25 8.81
C ILE A 139 -3.66 -17.05 7.85
N TYR A 140 -4.62 -16.93 6.94
CA TYR A 140 -4.65 -15.82 5.98
C TYR A 140 -5.52 -14.66 6.46
N HIS A 141 -6.61 -14.95 7.16
CA HIS A 141 -7.49 -13.98 7.79
C HIS A 141 -6.99 -13.60 9.20
N ASN A 142 -5.77 -13.09 9.29
CA ASN A 142 -5.20 -12.68 10.57
C ASN A 142 -5.48 -11.19 10.81
N ASP A 143 -6.43 -10.89 11.70
CA ASP A 143 -6.84 -9.52 12.01
C ASP A 143 -6.17 -9.00 13.30
N SER A 144 -4.84 -8.98 13.33
CA SER A 144 -4.05 -8.53 14.49
C SER A 144 -3.69 -7.04 14.46
N SER A 145 -4.25 -6.26 13.52
CA SER A 145 -3.95 -4.84 13.36
C SER A 145 -2.45 -4.52 13.21
N LEU A 146 -1.68 -5.43 12.58
CA LEU A 146 -0.22 -5.29 12.43
C LEU A 146 0.18 -4.04 11.65
N LEU A 147 -0.57 -3.72 10.59
CA LEU A 147 -0.25 -2.56 9.73
C LEU A 147 -0.47 -1.23 10.47
N PRO A 148 -1.63 -0.97 11.11
CA PRO A 148 -1.79 0.20 11.97
C PRO A 148 -0.74 0.32 13.07
N SER A 149 -0.45 -0.79 13.79
CA SER A 149 0.54 -0.77 14.87
C SER A 149 1.96 -0.47 14.35
N THR A 150 2.34 -1.08 13.22
CA THR A 150 3.61 -0.80 12.56
C THR A 150 3.68 0.66 12.09
N TYR A 151 2.60 1.19 11.52
CA TYR A 151 2.55 2.56 11.06
C TYR A 151 2.74 3.57 12.18
N GLN A 152 2.14 3.35 13.36
CA GLN A 152 2.31 4.23 14.53
C GLN A 152 3.79 4.45 14.90
N HIS A 153 4.65 3.45 14.70
CA HIS A 153 6.08 3.57 14.96
C HIS A 153 6.84 4.39 13.91
N ILE A 154 6.35 4.47 12.66
CA ILE A 154 7.02 5.18 11.57
C ILE A 154 6.29 6.45 11.13
N GLU A 155 5.11 6.72 11.66
CA GLU A 155 4.20 7.83 11.30
C GLU A 155 4.94 9.16 11.32
N GLN A 156 5.63 9.46 12.42
CA GLN A 156 6.37 10.72 12.54
C GLN A 156 7.49 10.86 11.51
N THR A 157 8.18 9.77 11.17
CA THR A 157 9.23 9.77 10.14
C THR A 157 8.65 10.08 8.75
N ILE A 158 7.45 9.60 8.46
CA ILE A 158 6.74 9.84 7.19
C ILE A 158 6.21 11.27 7.14
N LEU A 159 5.50 11.71 8.19
CA LEU A 159 4.86 13.04 8.24
C LEU A 159 5.87 14.20 8.23
N THR A 160 7.09 13.96 8.70
CA THR A 160 8.20 14.94 8.68
C THR A 160 9.13 14.79 7.49
N HIS A 161 8.82 13.91 6.52
CA HIS A 161 9.56 13.84 5.27
C HIS A 161 9.33 15.09 4.42
N ARG A 162 10.41 15.55 3.80
CA ARG A 162 10.48 16.77 3.00
C ARG A 162 11.14 16.46 1.65
N PRO A 163 10.70 17.07 0.54
CA PRO A 163 11.37 16.96 -0.76
C PRO A 163 12.87 17.27 -0.70
N SER A 164 13.22 18.25 0.15
CA SER A 164 14.57 18.78 0.35
C SER A 164 15.51 17.83 1.11
N ASP A 165 14.99 16.76 1.71
CA ASP A 165 15.79 15.83 2.50
C ASP A 165 16.94 15.18 1.72
N SER A 166 18.08 15.02 2.39
CA SER A 166 19.26 14.34 1.83
C SER A 166 19.07 12.84 1.68
N LYS A 167 18.26 12.22 2.56
CA LYS A 167 17.88 10.81 2.51
C LYS A 167 16.45 10.67 2.00
N LYS A 168 16.25 9.77 1.03
CA LYS A 168 14.92 9.29 0.62
C LYS A 168 14.17 8.69 1.82
N LEU A 169 12.84 8.78 1.81
CA LEU A 169 11.97 8.23 2.86
C LEU A 169 12.28 6.76 3.19
N GLU A 170 12.53 5.93 2.17
CA GLU A 170 12.99 4.55 2.32
C GLU A 170 14.13 4.40 3.33
N LYS A 171 15.20 5.19 3.13
CA LYS A 171 16.41 5.19 3.96
C LYS A 171 16.19 5.86 5.31
N LYS A 172 15.28 6.82 5.41
CA LYS A 172 14.92 7.46 6.69
C LYS A 172 14.26 6.44 7.62
N ILE A 173 13.24 5.73 7.13
CA ILE A 173 12.58 4.67 7.89
C ILE A 173 13.59 3.57 8.24
N SER A 174 14.45 3.16 7.30
CA SER A 174 15.49 2.17 7.60
C SER A 174 16.52 2.63 8.64
N SER A 175 16.86 3.92 8.66
CA SER A 175 17.73 4.48 9.71
C SER A 175 17.02 4.52 11.06
N TYR A 176 15.72 4.81 11.08
CA TYR A 176 14.90 4.88 12.30
C TYR A 176 14.67 3.49 12.92
N LEU A 177 14.42 2.47 12.09
CA LEU A 177 14.19 1.08 12.51
C LEU A 177 15.46 0.24 12.58
N LYS A 178 16.64 0.86 12.65
CA LYS A 178 17.90 0.12 12.60
C LYS A 178 17.99 -0.88 13.77
N ASP A 179 18.49 -2.08 13.47
CA ASP A 179 18.73 -3.12 14.48
C ASP A 179 20.00 -2.77 15.27
N ASP A 180 19.86 -1.88 16.25
CA ASP A 180 20.90 -1.57 17.23
C ASP A 180 20.66 -2.36 18.53
N GLY A 181 21.72 -2.96 19.08
CA GLY A 181 21.68 -3.72 20.34
C GLY A 181 21.50 -5.24 20.17
N ARG A 182 20.90 -5.89 21.18
CA ARG A 182 20.70 -7.35 21.21
C ARG A 182 19.64 -7.75 20.18
N VAL A 183 20.03 -8.61 19.24
CA VAL A 183 19.14 -9.23 18.26
C VAL A 183 18.44 -10.45 18.89
N ILE A 184 17.12 -10.43 18.89
CA ILE A 184 16.20 -11.46 19.39
C ILE A 184 16.06 -12.55 18.32
N ASN A 185 15.70 -12.20 17.08
CA ASN A 185 15.47 -13.15 15.98
C ASN A 185 16.70 -13.28 15.08
N LYS A 186 17.75 -13.95 15.58
CA LYS A 186 19.02 -14.13 14.85
C LYS A 186 18.79 -14.69 13.44
N GLY A 187 19.21 -13.94 12.42
CA GLY A 187 19.11 -14.33 11.00
C GLY A 187 17.73 -14.15 10.35
N LEU A 188 16.71 -13.70 11.10
CA LEU A 188 15.32 -13.54 10.65
C LEU A 188 14.76 -12.13 10.89
N THR A 189 15.64 -11.12 10.98
CA THR A 189 15.19 -9.73 11.15
C THR A 189 14.77 -9.10 9.82
N PRO A 190 13.81 -8.16 9.81
CA PRO A 190 13.44 -7.43 8.61
C PRO A 190 14.62 -6.73 7.93
N ALA A 191 15.51 -6.09 8.69
CA ALA A 191 16.71 -5.45 8.14
C ALA A 191 17.62 -6.46 7.42
N THR A 192 17.77 -7.67 7.98
CA THR A 192 18.53 -8.76 7.34
C THR A 192 17.88 -9.21 6.04
N MET A 193 16.55 -9.38 6.04
CA MET A 193 15.78 -9.75 4.84
C MET A 193 15.73 -8.64 3.77
N GLY A 194 15.90 -7.38 4.16
CA GLY A 194 16.02 -6.21 3.27
C GLY A 194 17.43 -5.98 2.73
N SER A 195 18.44 -6.63 3.32
CA SER A 195 19.84 -6.50 2.91
C SER A 195 20.10 -7.04 1.51
N VAL A 196 21.27 -6.72 0.94
CA VAL A 196 21.70 -7.29 -0.35
C VAL A 196 21.81 -8.81 -0.27
N ILE A 197 22.35 -9.34 0.83
CA ILE A 197 22.52 -10.78 1.06
C ILE A 197 21.15 -11.47 1.18
N GLY A 198 20.23 -10.89 1.95
CA GLY A 198 18.87 -11.44 2.10
C GLY A 198 18.11 -11.46 0.77
N ARG A 199 18.25 -10.41 -0.05
CA ARG A 199 17.68 -10.38 -1.41
C ARG A 199 18.32 -11.42 -2.34
N PHE A 200 19.64 -11.58 -2.28
CA PHE A 200 20.35 -12.60 -3.05
C PHE A 200 19.85 -14.01 -2.68
N ALA A 201 19.79 -14.34 -1.39
CA ALA A 201 19.28 -15.62 -0.91
C ALA A 201 17.82 -15.86 -1.32
N ALA A 202 16.96 -14.84 -1.24
CA ALA A 202 15.56 -14.96 -1.68
C ALA A 202 15.43 -15.19 -3.19
N THR A 203 16.33 -14.64 -4.00
CA THR A 203 16.29 -14.78 -5.46
C THR A 203 16.92 -16.08 -5.94
N TYR A 204 18.07 -16.48 -5.38
CA TYR A 204 18.88 -17.60 -5.85
C TYR A 204 18.87 -18.83 -4.95
N GLY A 205 18.22 -18.77 -3.79
CA GLY A 205 18.10 -19.92 -2.90
C GLY A 205 17.18 -21.00 -3.47
N SER A 206 17.59 -22.26 -3.26
CA SER A 206 16.81 -23.46 -3.61
C SER A 206 15.47 -23.52 -2.92
N ASN A 207 15.38 -22.92 -1.75
CA ASN A 207 14.15 -22.80 -0.98
C ASN A 207 13.72 -21.32 -0.90
N PHE A 208 12.53 -21.03 -1.41
CA PHE A 208 11.88 -19.72 -1.34
C PHE A 208 10.44 -19.90 -0.86
N LYS A 209 10.19 -19.55 0.40
CA LYS A 209 8.86 -19.65 1.04
C LYS A 209 8.57 -18.35 1.80
N PRO A 210 8.00 -17.31 1.14
CA PRO A 210 7.82 -15.98 1.73
C PRO A 210 7.13 -15.98 3.09
N GLN A 211 6.08 -16.80 3.21
CA GLN A 211 5.28 -16.93 4.43
C GLN A 211 6.09 -17.47 5.63
N HIS A 212 7.22 -18.15 5.42
CA HIS A 212 8.02 -18.77 6.49
C HIS A 212 9.03 -17.79 7.11
N THR A 213 9.08 -16.55 6.62
CA THR A 213 10.09 -15.56 7.02
C THR A 213 9.41 -14.35 7.65
N THR A 214 9.67 -13.14 7.17
CA THR A 214 9.16 -11.91 7.76
C THR A 214 7.79 -11.48 7.20
N SER A 215 7.25 -12.21 6.24
CA SER A 215 5.96 -11.88 5.62
C SER A 215 4.79 -12.44 6.44
N LEU A 216 4.10 -11.54 7.14
CA LEU A 216 2.93 -11.88 7.98
C LEU A 216 1.63 -11.61 7.23
N ALA A 217 0.76 -12.62 7.14
CA ALA A 217 -0.55 -12.42 6.55
C ALA A 217 -1.39 -11.48 7.42
N THR A 218 -2.19 -10.60 6.81
CA THR A 218 -3.03 -9.64 7.54
C THR A 218 -4.22 -9.21 6.70
N VAL A 219 -5.31 -8.80 7.37
CA VAL A 219 -6.45 -8.13 6.74
C VAL A 219 -6.15 -6.64 6.57
N ARG A 220 -6.54 -6.05 5.43
CA ARG A 220 -6.55 -4.59 5.23
C ARG A 220 -7.98 -4.07 5.40
N HIS A 221 -8.14 -3.16 6.35
CA HIS A 221 -9.41 -2.47 6.63
C HIS A 221 -9.45 -1.12 5.93
N PHE A 222 -10.61 -0.76 5.37
CA PHE A 222 -10.84 0.53 4.74
C PHE A 222 -12.25 1.01 5.06
N ASP A 223 -12.37 2.25 5.51
CA ASP A 223 -13.64 2.79 6.03
C ASP A 223 -14.72 2.96 4.94
N TYR A 224 -14.30 3.05 3.67
CA TYR A 224 -15.21 3.20 2.54
C TYR A 224 -15.83 1.87 2.07
N LYS A 225 -15.35 0.73 2.56
CA LYS A 225 -15.81 -0.58 2.09
C LYS A 225 -17.14 -0.96 2.74
N GLU A 226 -18.05 -1.45 1.92
CA GLU A 226 -19.35 -1.96 2.35
C GLU A 226 -19.25 -3.43 2.82
N PRO A 227 -20.22 -3.95 3.60
CA PRO A 227 -20.20 -5.34 4.07
C PRO A 227 -20.15 -6.40 2.95
N ASN A 228 -20.61 -6.06 1.75
CA ASN A 228 -20.61 -6.95 0.59
C ASN A 228 -19.34 -6.82 -0.27
N ASP A 229 -18.45 -5.87 0.04
CA ASP A 229 -17.16 -5.74 -0.65
C ASP A 229 -16.22 -6.89 -0.25
N PRO A 230 -15.33 -7.32 -1.16
CA PRO A 230 -14.39 -8.38 -0.85
C PRO A 230 -13.41 -7.97 0.26
N ILE A 231 -13.13 -8.93 1.14
CA ILE A 231 -12.06 -8.81 2.13
C ILE A 231 -10.72 -8.73 1.39
N GLU A 232 -9.93 -7.71 1.68
CA GLU A 232 -8.60 -7.59 1.11
C GLU A 232 -7.55 -8.15 2.06
N TYR A 233 -6.88 -9.20 1.61
CA TYR A 233 -5.75 -9.79 2.31
C TYR A 233 -4.44 -9.20 1.81
N ARG A 234 -3.49 -9.06 2.74
CA ARG A 234 -2.07 -8.87 2.46
C ARG A 234 -1.32 -10.12 2.90
N PHE A 235 -0.77 -10.84 1.94
CA PHE A 235 0.22 -11.88 2.14
C PHE A 235 1.12 -11.93 0.90
N GLY A 236 2.37 -12.36 1.06
CA GLY A 236 3.32 -12.49 -0.05
C GLY A 236 2.91 -13.58 -1.04
N THR A 237 3.68 -13.76 -2.11
CA THR A 237 3.33 -14.76 -3.13
C THR A 237 3.18 -16.15 -2.51
N GLN A 238 2.15 -16.86 -2.95
CA GLN A 238 1.92 -18.27 -2.62
C GLN A 238 2.60 -19.20 -3.62
N GLY A 239 3.26 -18.66 -4.64
CA GLY A 239 4.27 -19.40 -5.40
C GLY A 239 5.53 -19.56 -4.54
N GLN A 240 5.97 -20.79 -4.36
CA GLN A 240 7.16 -21.15 -3.59
C GLN A 240 8.17 -21.89 -4.48
N ARG A 241 9.43 -21.90 -4.06
CA ARG A 241 10.39 -22.92 -4.50
C ARG A 241 10.73 -23.82 -3.34
N HIS A 242 10.66 -25.12 -3.57
CA HIS A 242 11.10 -26.12 -2.63
C HIS A 242 12.06 -27.05 -3.35
N ASP A 243 13.32 -27.04 -2.92
CA ASP A 243 14.42 -27.77 -3.56
C ASP A 243 14.51 -27.50 -5.08
N GLU A 244 14.56 -26.21 -5.43
CA GLU A 244 14.56 -25.65 -6.81
C GLU A 244 13.27 -25.84 -7.61
N ILE A 245 12.31 -26.62 -7.11
CA ILE A 245 11.05 -26.88 -7.82
C ILE A 245 10.03 -25.79 -7.46
N ALA A 246 9.59 -25.04 -8.47
CA ALA A 246 8.47 -24.12 -8.33
C ALA A 246 7.17 -24.89 -8.05
N ARG A 247 6.42 -24.45 -7.04
CA ARG A 247 5.12 -25.02 -6.66
C ARG A 247 4.23 -23.96 -6.03
N VAL A 248 2.94 -24.25 -5.88
CA VAL A 248 2.06 -23.45 -5.02
C VAL A 248 2.19 -23.95 -3.58
N SER A 249 2.16 -23.02 -2.62
CA SER A 249 2.07 -23.30 -1.18
C SER A 249 1.00 -24.36 -0.90
N PRO A 250 1.36 -25.53 -0.34
CA PRO A 250 0.39 -26.57 0.00
C PRO A 250 -0.70 -26.06 0.96
N LEU A 251 -0.33 -25.20 1.90
CA LEU A 251 -1.27 -24.59 2.85
C LEU A 251 -2.28 -23.67 2.16
N PHE A 252 -1.86 -22.96 1.10
CA PHE A 252 -2.76 -22.11 0.31
C PHE A 252 -3.80 -22.94 -0.46
N ARG A 253 -3.39 -24.10 -1.01
CA ARG A 253 -4.32 -25.05 -1.66
C ARG A 253 -5.41 -25.50 -0.68
N VAL A 254 -5.01 -25.93 0.52
CA VAL A 254 -5.97 -26.34 1.57
C VAL A 254 -6.89 -25.19 1.98
N TRP A 255 -6.37 -23.96 2.06
CA TRP A 255 -7.19 -22.78 2.35
C TRP A 255 -8.24 -22.48 1.26
N LEU A 256 -7.92 -22.70 -0.01
CA LEU A 256 -8.88 -22.59 -1.12
C LEU A 256 -9.94 -23.70 -1.07
N ASP A 257 -9.54 -24.92 -0.74
CA ASP A 257 -10.46 -26.06 -0.59
C ASP A 257 -11.48 -25.81 0.53
N VAL A 258 -11.02 -25.34 1.70
CA VAL A 258 -11.90 -24.99 2.81
C VAL A 258 -12.93 -23.95 2.40
N GLN A 259 -12.53 -22.89 1.69
CA GLN A 259 -13.48 -21.88 1.22
C GLN A 259 -14.54 -22.46 0.29
N ARG A 260 -14.11 -23.28 -0.67
CA ARG A 260 -15.01 -23.93 -1.62
C ARG A 260 -15.99 -24.87 -0.90
N ILE A 261 -15.49 -25.72 -0.02
CA ILE A 261 -16.30 -26.69 0.73
C ILE A 261 -17.33 -25.99 1.61
N ARG A 262 -16.94 -24.91 2.31
CA ARG A 262 -17.88 -24.10 3.12
C ARG A 262 -19.04 -23.57 2.30
N ARG A 263 -18.77 -23.09 1.09
CA ARG A 263 -19.81 -22.60 0.16
C ARG A 263 -20.73 -23.72 -0.28
N LEU A 264 -20.18 -24.85 -0.71
CA LEU A 264 -20.96 -26.02 -1.13
C LEU A 264 -21.85 -26.55 0.01
N ARG A 265 -21.32 -26.65 1.24
CA ARG A 265 -22.09 -27.02 2.45
C ARG A 265 -23.23 -26.03 2.72
N SER A 266 -22.99 -24.75 2.50
CA SER A 266 -23.97 -23.67 2.66
C SER A 266 -24.93 -23.51 1.47
N LYS A 267 -24.90 -24.46 0.51
CA LYS A 267 -25.68 -24.43 -0.74
C LYS A 267 -25.47 -23.16 -1.57
N GLN A 268 -24.32 -22.50 -1.41
CA GLN A 268 -23.95 -21.35 -2.22
C GLN A 268 -23.36 -21.81 -3.55
N PRO A 269 -23.52 -21.02 -4.63
CA PRO A 269 -22.91 -21.33 -5.93
C PRO A 269 -21.39 -21.52 -5.86
N ASP A 270 -20.88 -22.49 -6.61
CA ASP A 270 -19.43 -22.74 -6.82
C ASP A 270 -18.87 -21.69 -7.80
N THR A 271 -18.69 -20.47 -7.29
CA THR A 271 -18.16 -19.32 -8.03
C THR A 271 -16.74 -18.99 -7.56
N ILE A 272 -16.10 -18.03 -8.24
CA ILE A 272 -14.82 -17.48 -7.77
C ILE A 272 -15.01 -16.92 -6.35
N SER A 273 -14.31 -17.50 -5.37
CA SER A 273 -14.27 -17.03 -3.99
C SER A 273 -13.08 -16.09 -3.74
N HIS A 274 -12.01 -16.21 -4.52
CA HIS A 274 -10.81 -15.40 -4.37
C HIS A 274 -10.23 -14.92 -5.71
N ILE A 275 -9.88 -13.64 -5.80
CA ILE A 275 -9.04 -13.12 -6.90
C ILE A 275 -7.63 -12.87 -6.38
N TYR A 276 -6.66 -13.52 -7.03
CA TYR A 276 -5.24 -13.37 -6.77
C TYR A 276 -4.60 -12.51 -7.85
N PHE A 277 -4.37 -11.23 -7.55
CA PHE A 277 -3.65 -10.31 -8.44
C PHE A 277 -2.14 -10.52 -8.29
N ASN A 278 -1.57 -11.29 -9.21
CA ASN A 278 -0.15 -11.59 -9.30
C ASN A 278 0.62 -10.43 -9.96
N LEU A 279 1.63 -9.91 -9.29
CA LEU A 279 2.50 -8.83 -9.75
C LEU A 279 3.96 -9.30 -9.83
N LEU A 280 4.15 -10.60 -10.06
CA LEU A 280 5.42 -11.21 -10.42
C LEU A 280 5.61 -11.13 -11.94
N GLY A 281 6.87 -11.18 -12.39
CA GLY A 281 7.20 -11.28 -13.81
C GLY A 281 6.63 -12.53 -14.45
N LYS A 282 6.26 -12.40 -15.72
CA LYS A 282 5.78 -13.48 -16.58
C LYS A 282 6.59 -13.59 -17.86
N ASP A 283 7.07 -12.46 -18.38
CA ASP A 283 7.74 -12.40 -19.68
C ASP A 283 9.20 -11.91 -19.55
N ARG A 284 9.79 -12.11 -18.37
CA ARG A 284 11.15 -11.65 -18.04
C ARG A 284 12.18 -12.76 -18.24
N ASP A 285 13.32 -12.40 -18.80
CA ASP A 285 14.45 -13.29 -19.12
C ASP A 285 15.70 -13.04 -18.24
N ASP A 286 15.70 -11.99 -17.43
CA ASP A 286 16.76 -11.74 -16.46
C ASP A 286 16.77 -12.77 -15.32
N SER A 287 17.88 -12.87 -14.58
CA SER A 287 18.08 -13.92 -13.58
C SER A 287 17.06 -13.90 -12.43
N GLU A 288 16.56 -12.71 -12.05
CA GLU A 288 15.46 -12.59 -11.11
C GLU A 288 14.11 -12.86 -11.79
N GLY A 289 13.96 -12.38 -13.02
CA GLY A 289 12.79 -12.54 -13.87
C GLY A 289 12.40 -13.98 -14.12
N THR A 290 13.31 -14.80 -14.63
CA THR A 290 13.07 -16.23 -14.93
C THR A 290 12.49 -17.00 -13.74
N LYS A 291 13.03 -16.74 -12.55
CA LYS A 291 12.53 -17.30 -11.30
C LYS A 291 11.14 -16.80 -10.92
N GLU A 292 10.78 -15.55 -11.21
CA GLU A 292 9.41 -15.05 -11.06
C GLU A 292 8.46 -15.68 -12.09
N VAL A 293 8.92 -15.92 -13.32
CA VAL A 293 8.14 -16.60 -14.37
C VAL A 293 7.72 -17.98 -13.93
N ASP A 294 8.64 -18.80 -13.39
CA ASP A 294 8.32 -20.14 -12.89
C ASP A 294 7.21 -20.12 -11.83
N LEU A 295 7.29 -19.17 -10.89
CA LEU A 295 6.27 -18.98 -9.85
C LEU A 295 4.93 -18.53 -10.43
N THR A 296 4.94 -17.60 -11.39
CA THR A 296 3.74 -17.15 -12.10
C THR A 296 3.07 -18.31 -12.84
N CYS A 297 3.84 -19.17 -13.50
CA CYS A 297 3.34 -20.33 -14.23
C CYS A 297 2.60 -21.32 -13.31
N VAL A 298 3.21 -21.72 -12.18
CA VAL A 298 2.57 -22.66 -11.24
C VAL A 298 1.35 -22.05 -10.55
N LEU A 299 1.34 -20.73 -10.34
CA LEU A 299 0.18 -20.02 -9.82
C LEU A 299 -1.01 -20.06 -10.79
N HIS A 300 -0.79 -19.86 -12.10
CA HIS A 300 -1.87 -19.97 -13.09
C HIS A 300 -2.38 -21.40 -13.25
N GLN A 301 -1.51 -22.40 -13.13
CA GLN A 301 -1.91 -23.81 -13.15
C GLN A 301 -2.86 -24.17 -12.00
N LEU A 302 -2.88 -23.39 -10.91
CA LEU A 302 -3.76 -23.59 -9.77
C LEU A 302 -5.25 -23.57 -10.14
N GLU A 303 -5.62 -22.82 -11.19
CA GLU A 303 -7.01 -22.71 -11.66
C GLU A 303 -7.57 -24.03 -12.24
N ASN A 304 -6.70 -24.97 -12.60
CA ASN A 304 -7.08 -26.30 -13.10
C ASN A 304 -7.65 -27.17 -11.98
N ASP A 305 -7.08 -27.06 -10.78
CA ASP A 305 -7.46 -27.88 -9.62
C ASP A 305 -8.45 -27.15 -8.70
N HIS A 306 -8.42 -25.80 -8.70
CA HIS A 306 -9.29 -24.97 -7.87
C HIS A 306 -10.19 -24.09 -8.75
N PRO A 307 -11.47 -24.46 -8.96
CA PRO A 307 -12.36 -23.67 -9.80
C PRO A 307 -12.77 -22.33 -9.17
N ASN A 308 -12.58 -22.18 -7.85
CA ASN A 308 -12.98 -21.03 -7.05
C ASN A 308 -11.91 -19.91 -6.95
N ILE A 309 -10.80 -20.00 -7.68
CA ILE A 309 -9.80 -18.92 -7.76
C ILE A 309 -9.67 -18.37 -9.17
N ALA A 310 -9.43 -17.06 -9.26
CA ALA A 310 -8.96 -16.39 -10.47
C ALA A 310 -7.55 -15.83 -10.21
N VAL A 311 -6.56 -16.24 -11.00
CA VAL A 311 -5.19 -15.74 -10.93
C VAL A 311 -4.96 -14.80 -12.10
N ILE A 312 -4.60 -13.56 -11.79
CA ILE A 312 -4.57 -12.46 -12.76
C ILE A 312 -3.20 -11.81 -12.68
N THR A 313 -2.38 -11.93 -13.73
CA THR A 313 -1.05 -11.30 -13.76
C THR A 313 -1.12 -9.94 -14.38
N LEU A 314 -0.59 -8.93 -13.67
CA LEU A 314 -0.62 -7.53 -14.09
C LEU A 314 0.78 -6.90 -14.01
N PRO A 315 1.15 -6.01 -14.94
CA PRO A 315 2.51 -5.49 -15.06
C PRO A 315 2.85 -4.58 -13.89
N ALA A 316 4.08 -4.61 -13.35
CA ALA A 316 4.40 -3.86 -12.14
C ALA A 316 5.86 -3.38 -11.96
N ASP A 317 6.81 -3.68 -12.85
CA ASP A 317 8.20 -3.25 -12.65
C ASP A 317 9.00 -3.00 -13.93
N GLN A 318 8.86 -3.86 -14.95
CA GLN A 318 9.61 -3.78 -16.20
C GLN A 318 8.69 -3.40 -17.38
N GLY A 319 9.25 -3.27 -18.58
CA GLY A 319 8.51 -2.87 -19.77
C GLY A 319 7.88 -1.48 -19.61
N LEU A 320 6.56 -1.38 -19.77
CA LEU A 320 5.81 -0.13 -19.58
C LEU A 320 5.87 0.40 -18.13
N MET A 321 6.20 -0.46 -17.17
CA MET A 321 6.33 -0.11 -15.75
C MET A 321 7.78 0.16 -15.32
N ALA A 322 8.72 0.28 -16.27
CA ALA A 322 10.12 0.55 -15.98
C ALA A 322 10.32 1.80 -15.09
N ALA A 323 11.27 1.71 -14.16
CA ALA A 323 11.44 2.65 -13.06
C ALA A 323 11.93 4.06 -13.45
N ASP A 324 12.23 4.30 -14.72
CA ASP A 324 12.79 5.53 -15.25
C ASP A 324 11.83 6.29 -16.18
N LYS A 325 10.82 5.63 -16.78
CA LYS A 325 9.88 6.25 -17.74
C LYS A 325 9.16 7.49 -17.21
N TYR A 326 8.92 7.59 -15.91
CA TYR A 326 8.33 8.78 -15.31
C TYR A 326 9.17 10.06 -15.51
N ARG A 327 10.47 9.92 -15.85
CA ARG A 327 11.39 11.05 -16.06
C ARG A 327 11.22 11.68 -17.44
N ASP A 328 10.77 10.91 -18.42
CA ASP A 328 10.69 11.36 -19.81
C ASP A 328 9.35 12.05 -20.03
N THR A 329 9.36 13.38 -19.89
CA THR A 329 8.17 14.25 -19.99
C THR A 329 8.00 14.91 -21.36
N GLU A 330 8.97 14.74 -22.26
CA GLU A 330 8.87 15.27 -23.62
C GLU A 330 7.89 14.44 -24.44
N PRO A 331 6.94 15.06 -25.17
CA PRO A 331 6.02 14.33 -26.04
C PRO A 331 6.73 13.72 -27.25
N GLU A 332 6.77 12.39 -27.30
CA GLU A 332 7.50 11.65 -28.34
C GLU A 332 6.65 10.55 -29.00
N TYR A 333 5.56 10.13 -28.36
CA TYR A 333 4.82 8.93 -28.75
C TYR A 333 3.45 9.27 -29.29
N SER A 334 3.06 8.67 -30.44
CA SER A 334 1.71 8.80 -30.95
C SER A 334 0.71 8.12 -30.01
N LEU A 335 -0.29 8.88 -29.52
CA LEU A 335 -1.36 8.36 -28.67
C LEU A 335 -2.05 7.13 -29.29
N LYS A 336 -2.28 7.16 -30.60
CA LYS A 336 -2.92 6.05 -31.34
C LYS A 336 -2.07 4.78 -31.34
N GLN A 337 -0.75 4.91 -31.43
CA GLN A 337 0.16 3.77 -31.38
C GLN A 337 0.24 3.21 -29.96
N VAL A 338 0.38 4.08 -28.96
CA VAL A 338 0.36 3.69 -27.53
C VAL A 338 -0.94 2.97 -27.17
N PHE A 339 -2.10 3.53 -27.55
CA PHE A 339 -3.40 2.91 -27.30
C PHE A 339 -3.50 1.52 -27.94
N ARG A 340 -3.04 1.39 -29.18
CA ARG A 340 -3.01 0.10 -29.88
C ARG A 340 -2.12 -0.91 -29.17
N GLU A 341 -0.95 -0.49 -28.69
CA GLU A 341 -0.04 -1.35 -27.93
C GLU A 341 -0.71 -1.83 -26.65
N PHE A 342 -1.31 -0.93 -25.87
CA PHE A 342 -2.05 -1.29 -24.65
C PHE A 342 -3.17 -2.30 -24.92
N LEU A 343 -3.95 -2.08 -25.98
CA LEU A 343 -5.03 -2.97 -26.36
C LEU A 343 -4.50 -4.33 -26.83
N ASN A 344 -3.38 -4.37 -27.55
CA ASN A 344 -2.77 -5.63 -27.98
C ASN A 344 -2.26 -6.45 -26.79
N ILE A 345 -1.64 -5.79 -25.81
CA ILE A 345 -1.21 -6.43 -24.55
C ILE A 345 -2.43 -6.98 -23.80
N ALA A 346 -3.45 -6.14 -23.57
CA ALA A 346 -4.63 -6.53 -22.79
C ALA A 346 -5.45 -7.66 -23.46
N CYS A 347 -5.51 -7.69 -24.79
CA CYS A 347 -6.14 -8.77 -25.56
C CYS A 347 -5.29 -10.04 -25.65
N GLU A 348 -4.01 -10.03 -25.24
CA GLU A 348 -3.08 -11.15 -25.37
C GLU A 348 -3.06 -11.77 -26.79
N ASN A 349 -3.07 -10.92 -27.82
CA ASN A 349 -3.30 -11.35 -29.21
C ASN A 349 -2.01 -11.61 -30.01
N GLY A 350 -0.84 -11.56 -29.35
CA GLY A 350 0.47 -11.75 -29.99
C GLY A 350 0.92 -10.62 -30.92
N ARG A 351 0.23 -9.47 -30.95
CA ARG A 351 0.55 -8.31 -31.80
C ARG A 351 1.19 -7.13 -31.05
N ALA A 352 1.43 -7.29 -29.74
CA ALA A 352 2.17 -6.31 -28.96
C ALA A 352 3.63 -6.25 -29.42
N GLN A 353 4.21 -5.06 -29.46
CA GLN A 353 5.59 -4.84 -29.88
C GLN A 353 6.58 -5.05 -28.72
N LEU A 354 6.13 -4.81 -27.49
CA LEU A 354 6.96 -5.02 -26.30
C LEU A 354 7.13 -6.50 -25.98
N THR A 355 8.37 -6.85 -25.64
CA THR A 355 8.73 -8.21 -25.21
C THR A 355 8.25 -8.48 -23.79
N ILE A 356 8.49 -7.55 -22.87
CA ILE A 356 8.07 -7.68 -21.46
C ILE A 356 6.71 -7.02 -21.29
N GLN A 357 5.67 -7.85 -21.26
CA GLN A 357 4.28 -7.40 -21.11
C GLN A 357 3.80 -7.59 -19.67
N ASP A 358 4.17 -8.70 -19.03
CA ASP A 358 3.78 -9.10 -17.67
C ASP A 358 2.26 -9.04 -17.44
N PHE A 359 1.50 -9.46 -18.46
CA PHE A 359 0.03 -9.44 -18.46
C PHE A 359 -0.50 -10.82 -18.81
N TYR A 360 -1.41 -11.37 -17.99
CA TYR A 360 -2.11 -12.61 -18.31
C TYR A 360 -3.41 -12.78 -17.54
N ILE A 361 -4.47 -13.16 -18.27
CA ILE A 361 -5.75 -13.62 -17.74
C ILE A 361 -6.11 -14.91 -18.48
N SER A 362 -6.35 -16.00 -17.73
CA SER A 362 -6.68 -17.29 -18.34
C SER A 362 -7.96 -17.22 -19.19
N GLU A 363 -8.04 -18.04 -20.24
CA GLU A 363 -9.22 -18.10 -21.11
C GLU A 363 -10.51 -18.44 -20.34
N LYS A 364 -10.39 -19.23 -19.28
CA LYS A 364 -11.49 -19.55 -18.36
C LYS A 364 -12.01 -18.28 -17.69
N ILE A 365 -11.14 -17.47 -17.10
CA ILE A 365 -11.54 -16.22 -16.44
C ILE A 365 -12.02 -15.19 -17.46
N ARG A 366 -11.37 -15.09 -18.63
CA ARG A 366 -11.80 -14.20 -19.73
C ARG A 366 -13.26 -14.47 -20.14
N LYS A 367 -13.63 -15.74 -20.30
CA LYS A 367 -15.01 -16.17 -20.61
C LYS A 367 -16.03 -15.83 -19.53
N LEU A 368 -15.62 -15.72 -18.27
CA LEU A 368 -16.51 -15.33 -17.17
C LEU A 368 -16.75 -13.82 -17.14
N VAL A 369 -15.70 -13.02 -17.36
CA VAL A 369 -15.75 -11.58 -17.12
C VAL A 369 -16.12 -10.77 -18.35
N PHE A 370 -15.58 -11.13 -19.52
CA PHE A 370 -15.70 -10.35 -20.76
C PHE A 370 -16.89 -10.81 -21.61
N THR A 371 -18.08 -10.72 -21.02
CA THR A 371 -19.35 -11.12 -21.64
C THR A 371 -20.30 -9.94 -21.81
N GLU A 372 -21.03 -9.89 -22.93
CA GLU A 372 -22.20 -9.03 -23.16
C GLU A 372 -23.41 -9.96 -23.31
N ASP A 373 -24.49 -9.70 -22.55
CA ASP A 373 -25.70 -10.54 -22.49
C ASP A 373 -25.44 -12.05 -22.22
N GLY A 374 -24.38 -12.34 -21.46
CA GLY A 374 -23.98 -13.71 -21.12
C GLY A 374 -23.19 -14.43 -22.22
N LEU A 375 -22.92 -13.78 -23.36
CA LEU A 375 -22.16 -14.34 -24.47
C LEU A 375 -20.73 -13.83 -24.48
N TYR A 376 -19.79 -14.74 -24.75
CA TYR A 376 -18.37 -14.44 -24.91
C TYR A 376 -17.94 -14.59 -26.37
N SER A 377 -17.17 -13.62 -26.86
CA SER A 377 -16.35 -13.75 -28.06
C SER A 377 -15.12 -12.86 -27.95
N LYS A 378 -14.08 -13.14 -28.73
CA LYS A 378 -12.88 -12.27 -28.77
C LYS A 378 -13.18 -10.85 -29.26
N ALA A 379 -14.25 -10.66 -30.05
CA ALA A 379 -14.70 -9.34 -30.46
C ALA A 379 -15.34 -8.56 -29.30
N ILE A 380 -16.20 -9.23 -28.50
CA ILE A 380 -16.81 -8.66 -27.29
C ILE A 380 -15.70 -8.31 -26.27
N GLU A 381 -14.79 -9.23 -26.02
CA GLU A 381 -13.64 -9.02 -25.14
C GLU A 381 -12.83 -7.79 -25.54
N ARG A 382 -12.47 -7.70 -26.82
CA ARG A 382 -11.75 -6.54 -27.37
C ARG A 382 -12.53 -5.24 -27.15
N ASN A 383 -13.83 -5.23 -27.42
CA ASN A 383 -14.68 -4.04 -27.25
C ASN A 383 -14.73 -3.59 -25.77
N ILE A 384 -14.89 -4.53 -24.84
CA ILE A 384 -14.87 -4.22 -23.41
C ILE A 384 -13.51 -3.66 -22.99
N LEU A 385 -12.41 -4.31 -23.39
CA LEU A 385 -11.06 -3.84 -23.07
C LEU A 385 -10.76 -2.46 -23.67
N GLU A 386 -11.24 -2.19 -24.89
CA GLU A 386 -11.15 -0.90 -25.55
C GLU A 386 -11.90 0.18 -24.75
N LYS A 387 -13.14 -0.09 -24.32
CA LYS A 387 -13.92 0.81 -23.44
C LYS A 387 -13.19 1.09 -22.12
N LEU A 388 -12.62 0.07 -21.48
CA LEU A 388 -11.87 0.22 -20.22
C LEU A 388 -10.58 1.04 -20.42
N LEU A 389 -9.87 0.86 -21.54
CA LEU A 389 -8.70 1.66 -21.86
C LEU A 389 -9.07 3.12 -22.12
N ILE A 390 -10.15 3.38 -22.87
CA ILE A 390 -10.68 4.74 -23.09
C ILE A 390 -10.95 5.41 -21.74
N GLN A 391 -11.64 4.75 -20.82
CA GLN A 391 -11.88 5.27 -19.47
C GLN A 391 -10.58 5.64 -18.74
N SER A 392 -9.51 4.86 -18.93
CA SER A 392 -8.21 5.15 -18.31
C SER A 392 -7.57 6.44 -18.85
N PHE A 393 -7.68 6.70 -20.15
CA PHE A 393 -7.21 7.97 -20.74
C PHE A 393 -8.09 9.14 -20.32
N GLU A 394 -9.41 8.94 -20.24
CA GLU A 394 -10.39 9.95 -19.85
C GLU A 394 -10.22 10.38 -18.39
N HIS A 395 -10.08 9.45 -17.45
CA HIS A 395 -9.89 9.75 -16.02
C HIS A 395 -8.61 10.55 -15.72
N LEU A 396 -7.58 10.42 -16.57
CA LEU A 396 -6.33 11.17 -16.47
C LEU A 396 -6.28 12.36 -17.44
N ASN A 397 -7.37 12.64 -18.17
CA ASN A 397 -7.50 13.72 -19.14
C ASN A 397 -6.35 13.79 -20.18
N ILE A 398 -5.83 12.63 -20.60
CA ILE A 398 -4.75 12.55 -21.60
C ILE A 398 -5.37 12.47 -23.01
N LYS A 399 -5.36 13.60 -23.71
CA LYS A 399 -6.03 13.76 -25.02
C LYS A 399 -5.09 14.19 -26.16
N ALA A 400 -3.85 14.57 -25.84
CA ALA A 400 -2.89 15.03 -26.84
C ALA A 400 -2.58 13.91 -27.84
N THR A 401 -2.41 14.27 -29.12
CA THR A 401 -2.11 13.29 -30.19
C THR A 401 -0.71 12.70 -30.07
N ILE A 402 0.20 13.44 -29.45
CA ILE A 402 1.55 13.04 -29.09
C ILE A 402 1.68 13.19 -27.57
N ILE A 403 2.16 12.14 -26.91
CA ILE A 403 2.30 12.06 -25.45
C ILE A 403 3.71 11.61 -25.07
N SER A 404 4.08 11.90 -23.83
CA SER A 404 5.35 11.54 -23.22
C SER A 404 5.35 10.12 -22.65
N ALA A 405 6.54 9.61 -22.30
CA ALA A 405 6.63 8.30 -21.65
C ALA A 405 6.01 8.30 -20.25
N ALA A 406 6.16 9.40 -19.53
CA ALA A 406 5.52 9.62 -18.25
C ALA A 406 3.99 9.52 -18.35
N GLU A 407 3.38 10.13 -19.37
CA GLU A 407 1.93 10.10 -19.56
C GLU A 407 1.41 8.71 -19.89
N TYR A 408 2.03 7.99 -20.85
CA TYR A 408 1.56 6.63 -21.13
C TYR A 408 1.80 5.69 -19.95
N GLN A 409 2.90 5.85 -19.20
CA GLN A 409 3.13 5.06 -17.99
C GLN A 409 2.03 5.31 -16.95
N ALA A 410 1.64 6.57 -16.73
CA ALA A 410 0.56 6.92 -15.81
C ALA A 410 -0.78 6.28 -16.24
N VAL A 411 -1.09 6.33 -17.54
CA VAL A 411 -2.31 5.68 -18.08
C VAL A 411 -2.26 4.17 -17.91
N TRP A 412 -1.16 3.51 -18.28
CA TRP A 412 -1.04 2.06 -18.12
C TRP A 412 -1.07 1.65 -16.65
N PHE A 413 -0.48 2.44 -15.77
CA PHE A 413 -0.56 2.23 -14.33
C PHE A 413 -2.01 2.35 -13.84
N HIS A 414 -2.74 3.40 -14.23
CA HIS A 414 -4.15 3.56 -13.85
C HIS A 414 -5.04 2.42 -14.36
N PHE A 415 -4.84 1.98 -15.60
CA PHE A 415 -5.54 0.84 -16.17
C PHE A 415 -5.30 -0.44 -15.34
N ASN A 416 -4.04 -0.77 -15.06
CA ASN A 416 -3.67 -2.03 -14.39
C ASN A 416 -3.82 -2.03 -12.88
N LYS A 417 -3.88 -0.87 -12.22
CA LYS A 417 -3.99 -0.77 -10.75
C LYS A 417 -5.38 -0.34 -10.30
N TYR A 418 -6.21 0.12 -11.21
CA TYR A 418 -7.56 0.55 -10.87
C TYR A 418 -8.62 0.04 -11.86
N ILE A 419 -8.64 0.50 -13.11
CA ILE A 419 -9.77 0.27 -14.03
C ILE A 419 -10.05 -1.23 -14.24
N LEU A 420 -9.04 -1.99 -14.66
CA LEU A 420 -9.20 -3.41 -14.94
C LEU A 420 -9.44 -4.21 -13.65
N PRO A 421 -8.67 -4.04 -12.55
CA PRO A 421 -8.99 -4.67 -11.27
C PRO A 421 -10.41 -4.41 -10.78
N ASP A 422 -10.90 -3.16 -10.86
CA ASP A 422 -12.25 -2.80 -10.40
C ASP A 422 -13.33 -3.49 -11.25
N TYR A 423 -13.13 -3.55 -12.56
CA TYR A 423 -13.99 -4.30 -13.47
C TYR A 423 -14.03 -5.78 -13.10
N LEU A 424 -12.87 -6.41 -12.91
CA LEU A 424 -12.77 -7.84 -12.59
C LEU A 424 -13.42 -8.19 -11.25
N ILE A 425 -13.19 -7.37 -10.22
CA ILE A 425 -13.80 -7.52 -8.89
C ILE A 425 -15.33 -7.40 -9.01
N THR A 426 -15.82 -6.41 -9.75
CA THR A 426 -17.26 -6.17 -9.94
C THR A 426 -17.94 -7.32 -10.69
N ARG A 427 -17.28 -7.89 -11.70
CA ARG A 427 -17.83 -9.00 -12.50
C ARG A 427 -17.81 -10.32 -11.75
N LEU A 428 -16.71 -10.63 -11.05
CA LEU A 428 -16.53 -11.92 -10.38
C LEU A 428 -17.16 -11.97 -8.98
N LYS A 429 -17.33 -10.81 -8.32
CA LYS A 429 -17.87 -10.68 -6.94
C LYS A 429 -17.27 -11.68 -5.95
N PRO A 430 -15.93 -11.71 -5.81
CA PRO A 430 -15.26 -12.66 -4.93
C PRO A 430 -15.55 -12.35 -3.46
N GLN A 431 -15.34 -13.33 -2.58
CA GLN A 431 -15.36 -13.08 -1.13
C GLN A 431 -14.10 -12.35 -0.66
N SER A 432 -12.99 -12.55 -1.36
CA SER A 432 -11.72 -11.93 -1.01
C SER A 432 -10.82 -11.68 -2.22
N ILE A 433 -9.86 -10.77 -2.03
CA ILE A 433 -8.83 -10.44 -3.01
C ILE A 433 -7.47 -10.31 -2.34
N ASN A 434 -6.40 -10.44 -3.12
CA ASN A 434 -5.07 -9.97 -2.70
C ASN A 434 -4.28 -9.38 -3.89
N PHE A 435 -3.51 -8.33 -3.62
CA PHE A 435 -2.51 -7.79 -4.55
C PHE A 435 -1.12 -8.21 -4.09
N THR A 436 -0.41 -9.02 -4.87
CA THR A 436 0.82 -9.64 -4.38
C THR A 436 1.97 -9.65 -5.37
N CYS A 437 3.14 -9.34 -4.83
CA CYS A 437 4.44 -9.65 -5.42
C CYS A 437 5.15 -10.68 -4.52
N LYS A 438 6.49 -10.73 -4.50
CA LYS A 438 7.21 -11.68 -3.61
C LYS A 438 6.74 -11.57 -2.16
N ASP A 439 6.72 -10.34 -1.64
CA ASP A 439 6.35 -10.05 -0.26
C ASP A 439 5.07 -9.20 -0.16
N ALA A 440 4.36 -8.88 -1.24
CA ALA A 440 3.20 -7.97 -1.20
C ALA A 440 3.43 -6.63 -0.43
N ILE A 441 4.63 -6.04 -0.59
CA ILE A 441 5.02 -4.75 0.04
C ILE A 441 5.24 -3.66 -1.00
N ASP A 442 6.10 -3.87 -2.00
CA ASP A 442 6.47 -2.84 -2.97
C ASP A 442 5.40 -2.77 -4.06
N ARG A 443 5.51 -3.62 -5.09
CA ARG A 443 4.54 -3.73 -6.20
C ARG A 443 3.11 -4.00 -5.69
N GLY A 444 2.95 -4.97 -4.77
CA GLY A 444 1.65 -5.32 -4.18
C GLY A 444 1.07 -4.24 -3.26
N GLY A 445 1.90 -3.61 -2.43
CA GLY A 445 1.44 -2.53 -1.55
C GLY A 445 1.02 -1.30 -2.34
N VAL A 446 1.74 -0.95 -3.41
CA VAL A 446 1.39 0.15 -4.31
C VAL A 446 0.11 -0.12 -5.08
N ALA A 447 -0.08 -1.34 -5.61
CA ALA A 447 -1.32 -1.71 -6.30
C ALA A 447 -2.54 -1.58 -5.38
N SER A 448 -2.44 -2.14 -4.17
CA SER A 448 -3.47 -2.03 -3.13
C SER A 448 -3.75 -0.57 -2.76
N ALA A 449 -2.71 0.21 -2.44
CA ALA A 449 -2.86 1.59 -2.01
C ALA A 449 -3.51 2.46 -3.10
N TYR A 450 -3.11 2.29 -4.36
CA TYR A 450 -3.69 3.04 -5.47
C TYR A 450 -5.12 2.63 -5.78
N TYR A 451 -5.42 1.31 -5.82
CA TYR A 451 -6.77 0.80 -6.03
C TYR A 451 -7.75 1.41 -5.01
N ASN A 452 -7.40 1.30 -3.73
CA ASN A 452 -8.25 1.78 -2.64
C ASN A 452 -8.32 3.32 -2.60
N LEU A 453 -7.24 4.05 -2.94
CA LEU A 453 -7.27 5.51 -3.06
C LEU A 453 -8.32 5.95 -4.09
N ILE A 454 -8.20 5.48 -5.34
CA ILE A 454 -9.09 5.90 -6.42
C ILE A 454 -10.53 5.42 -6.18
N LYS A 455 -10.72 4.20 -5.66
CA LYS A 455 -12.06 3.68 -5.34
C LYS A 455 -12.74 4.54 -4.27
N SER A 456 -12.04 4.86 -3.17
CA SER A 456 -12.58 5.67 -2.08
C SER A 456 -12.94 7.10 -2.51
N PHE A 457 -12.19 7.69 -3.45
CA PHE A 457 -12.42 9.06 -3.92
C PHE A 457 -13.71 9.21 -4.74
N LYS A 458 -14.32 8.10 -5.15
CA LYS A 458 -15.64 8.04 -5.77
C LYS A 458 -16.79 7.87 -4.76
N THR A 459 -16.47 7.80 -3.48
CA THR A 459 -17.45 7.68 -2.39
C THR A 459 -17.51 8.95 -1.55
N GLU A 460 -18.48 9.02 -0.64
CA GLU A 460 -18.59 10.11 0.33
C GLU A 460 -17.53 10.05 1.44
N SER A 461 -16.86 8.91 1.59
CA SER A 461 -15.81 8.66 2.60
C SER A 461 -14.46 8.41 1.94
N PRO A 462 -13.82 9.44 1.33
CA PRO A 462 -12.52 9.28 0.69
C PRO A 462 -11.45 8.88 1.71
N LEU A 463 -10.45 8.12 1.24
CA LEU A 463 -9.35 7.66 2.08
C LEU A 463 -8.57 8.85 2.65
N THR A 464 -8.24 8.78 3.94
CA THR A 464 -7.39 9.78 4.59
C THR A 464 -5.92 9.61 4.23
N ARG A 465 -5.12 10.68 4.32
CA ARG A 465 -3.66 10.63 4.16
C ARG A 465 -3.02 9.56 5.03
N LYS A 466 -3.40 9.53 6.32
CA LYS A 466 -2.88 8.56 7.29
C LYS A 466 -3.08 7.14 6.81
N LYS A 467 -4.29 6.81 6.37
CA LYS A 467 -4.61 5.46 5.92
C LYS A 467 -3.91 5.13 4.60
N PHE A 468 -3.79 6.07 3.69
CA PHE A 468 -3.03 5.88 2.44
C PHE A 468 -1.54 5.58 2.72
N GLU A 469 -0.90 6.37 3.60
CA GLU A 469 0.50 6.19 3.98
C GLU A 469 0.74 4.90 4.78
N GLU A 470 -0.20 4.50 5.65
CA GLU A 470 -0.20 3.18 6.31
C GLU A 470 -0.15 2.07 5.26
N ASN A 471 -1.02 2.15 4.25
CA ASN A 471 -1.10 1.11 3.22
C ASN A 471 0.16 1.04 2.34
N LEU A 472 0.83 2.17 2.11
CA LEU A 472 2.07 2.27 1.33
C LEU A 472 3.32 1.80 2.09
N HIS A 473 3.45 2.16 3.37
CA HIS A 473 4.73 2.07 4.08
C HIS A 473 4.78 1.02 5.18
N ALA A 474 3.66 0.74 5.85
CA ALA A 474 3.66 -0.15 7.02
C ALA A 474 4.12 -1.56 6.66
N ALA A 475 3.66 -2.11 5.53
CA ALA A 475 4.03 -3.45 5.11
C ALA A 475 5.54 -3.55 4.79
N ALA A 476 6.12 -2.56 4.11
CA ALA A 476 7.56 -2.53 3.81
C ALA A 476 8.40 -2.42 5.09
N ALA A 477 7.96 -1.61 6.05
CA ALA A 477 8.61 -1.48 7.34
C ALA A 477 8.54 -2.78 8.16
N MET A 478 7.36 -3.41 8.19
CA MET A 478 7.13 -4.68 8.87
C MET A 478 8.01 -5.82 8.33
N VAL A 479 8.17 -5.90 7.01
CA VAL A 479 8.80 -7.07 6.37
C VAL A 479 10.28 -6.88 6.04
N LYS A 480 10.70 -5.65 5.74
CA LYS A 480 12.08 -5.33 5.32
C LYS A 480 12.75 -4.24 6.14
N GLY A 481 12.09 -3.69 7.17
CA GLY A 481 12.66 -2.64 8.02
C GLY A 481 12.95 -1.34 7.26
N ARG A 482 12.21 -1.04 6.18
CA ARG A 482 12.40 0.16 5.36
C ARG A 482 11.09 0.72 4.84
N GLY A 483 11.12 1.96 4.32
CA GLY A 483 10.00 2.51 3.56
C GLY A 483 9.83 1.85 2.19
N LEU A 484 8.85 2.34 1.43
CA LEU A 484 8.62 1.93 0.03
C LEU A 484 9.83 2.33 -0.84
N ASN A 485 10.19 1.46 -1.78
CA ASN A 485 11.33 1.66 -2.68
C ASN A 485 11.00 2.59 -3.87
N HIS A 486 11.63 2.39 -5.03
CA HIS A 486 11.39 3.16 -6.25
C HIS A 486 9.93 3.15 -6.74
N GLN A 487 9.13 2.17 -6.32
CA GLN A 487 7.71 2.07 -6.64
C GLN A 487 6.91 3.31 -6.18
N LEU A 488 7.41 4.07 -5.20
CA LEU A 488 6.85 5.37 -4.82
C LEU A 488 6.80 6.36 -6.00
N LYS A 489 7.77 6.30 -6.92
CA LYS A 489 7.85 7.20 -8.08
C LYS A 489 6.82 6.87 -9.15
N LEU A 490 6.51 5.58 -9.33
CA LEU A 490 5.51 5.12 -10.30
C LEU A 490 4.11 5.54 -9.85
N ILE A 491 3.76 5.27 -8.59
CA ILE A 491 2.47 5.71 -8.04
C ILE A 491 2.37 7.24 -7.99
N TRP A 492 3.47 7.93 -7.68
CA TRP A 492 3.52 9.39 -7.74
C TRP A 492 3.18 9.91 -9.15
N ASN A 493 3.73 9.30 -10.20
CA ASN A 493 3.46 9.72 -11.58
C ASN A 493 1.97 9.57 -11.96
N ALA A 494 1.36 8.46 -11.54
CA ALA A 494 -0.07 8.23 -11.75
C ALA A 494 -0.96 9.18 -10.91
N ILE A 495 -0.55 9.50 -9.68
CA ILE A 495 -1.24 10.46 -8.82
C ILE A 495 -1.11 11.87 -9.36
N ASP A 496 0.07 12.29 -9.84
CA ASP A 496 0.26 13.58 -10.49
C ASP A 496 -0.72 13.74 -11.65
N ALA A 497 -0.73 12.80 -12.60
CA ALA A 497 -1.67 12.79 -13.72
C ALA A 497 -3.15 12.86 -13.26
N TYR A 498 -3.52 12.07 -12.24
CA TYR A 498 -4.88 12.05 -11.70
C TYR A 498 -5.28 13.39 -11.06
N ILE A 499 -4.41 14.00 -10.26
CA ILE A 499 -4.66 15.30 -9.63
C ILE A 499 -4.86 16.36 -10.71
N ASN A 500 -4.00 16.36 -11.72
CA ASN A 500 -4.09 17.35 -12.81
C ASN A 500 -5.42 17.24 -13.58
N ALA A 501 -5.90 16.02 -13.79
CA ALA A 501 -7.18 15.77 -14.46
C ALA A 501 -8.39 16.13 -13.59
N ASN A 502 -8.28 16.01 -12.27
CA ASN A 502 -9.39 16.14 -11.31
C ASN A 502 -9.21 17.30 -10.32
N TYR A 503 -8.40 18.29 -10.69
CA TYR A 503 -7.92 19.32 -9.77
C TYR A 503 -9.05 20.07 -9.05
N GLN A 504 -10.10 20.46 -9.79
CA GLN A 504 -11.22 21.22 -9.24
C GLN A 504 -12.06 20.40 -8.24
N ASP A 505 -12.26 19.10 -8.48
CA ASP A 505 -12.94 18.21 -7.54
C ASP A 505 -12.12 18.05 -6.25
N ILE A 506 -10.79 17.91 -6.38
CA ILE A 506 -9.90 17.73 -5.23
C ILE A 506 -9.79 19.02 -4.40
N VAL A 507 -9.71 20.19 -5.05
CA VAL A 507 -9.61 21.49 -4.35
C VAL A 507 -10.91 21.85 -3.63
N SER A 508 -12.06 21.52 -4.23
CA SER A 508 -13.37 21.82 -3.65
C SER A 508 -13.78 20.85 -2.53
N ASN A 509 -13.09 19.72 -2.37
CA ASN A 509 -13.36 18.72 -1.34
C ASN A 509 -12.23 18.68 -0.28
N PRO A 510 -12.47 19.20 0.95
CA PRO A 510 -11.47 19.20 2.02
C PRO A 510 -10.91 17.81 2.37
N ALA A 511 -11.72 16.75 2.26
CA ALA A 511 -11.30 15.39 2.58
C ALA A 511 -10.37 14.78 1.52
N LYS A 512 -10.35 15.32 0.29
CA LYS A 512 -9.43 14.93 -0.80
C LYS A 512 -8.19 15.81 -0.90
N TYR A 513 -8.27 17.05 -0.40
CA TYR A 513 -7.25 18.10 -0.60
C TYR A 513 -5.82 17.68 -0.23
N TRP A 514 -5.67 16.85 0.81
CA TRP A 514 -4.36 16.37 1.29
C TRP A 514 -3.53 15.69 0.18
N LEU A 515 -4.17 15.15 -0.86
CA LEU A 515 -3.49 14.44 -1.94
C LEU A 515 -2.57 15.38 -2.76
N ILE A 516 -2.95 16.66 -2.90
CA ILE A 516 -2.11 17.69 -3.54
C ILE A 516 -0.81 17.87 -2.76
N GLN A 517 -0.93 18.07 -1.43
CA GLN A 517 0.25 18.18 -0.57
C GLN A 517 1.10 16.91 -0.61
N TRP A 518 0.47 15.73 -0.62
CA TRP A 518 1.20 14.47 -0.73
C TRP A 518 2.01 14.38 -2.04
N ARG A 519 1.41 14.75 -3.18
CA ARG A 519 2.11 14.83 -4.48
C ARG A 519 3.31 15.77 -4.37
N ASP A 520 3.11 16.97 -3.85
CA ASP A 520 4.16 18.00 -3.82
C ASP A 520 5.34 17.55 -2.92
N LEU A 521 5.05 16.97 -1.75
CA LEU A 521 6.06 16.52 -0.79
C LEU A 521 6.83 15.26 -1.25
N ASN A 522 6.25 14.45 -2.13
CA ASN A 522 6.87 13.23 -2.65
C ASN A 522 7.40 13.38 -4.08
N CYS A 523 7.47 14.62 -4.61
CA CYS A 523 7.89 14.88 -5.98
C CYS A 523 9.31 14.34 -6.28
N PRO A 524 9.47 13.45 -7.28
CA PRO A 524 10.77 13.01 -7.76
C PRO A 524 11.60 14.19 -8.25
N HIS A 525 12.91 14.17 -8.00
CA HIS A 525 13.81 15.27 -8.32
C HIS A 525 13.70 15.74 -9.78
N GLU A 526 13.56 14.80 -10.71
CA GLU A 526 13.48 15.06 -12.15
C GLU A 526 12.19 15.79 -12.56
N ARG A 527 11.15 15.74 -11.72
CA ARG A 527 9.81 16.31 -12.01
C ARG A 527 9.55 17.64 -11.32
N VAL A 528 10.46 18.08 -10.45
CA VAL A 528 10.29 19.26 -9.59
C VAL A 528 10.11 20.54 -10.40
N SER A 529 10.88 20.75 -11.47
CA SER A 529 10.82 22.00 -12.23
C SER A 529 9.43 22.21 -12.85
N GLY A 530 8.89 21.17 -13.49
CA GLY A 530 7.56 21.21 -14.10
C GLY A 530 6.45 21.36 -13.06
N LEU A 531 6.53 20.61 -11.95
CA LEU A 531 5.54 20.71 -10.89
C LEU A 531 5.58 22.06 -10.18
N LEU A 532 6.76 22.62 -9.90
CA LEU A 532 6.92 23.90 -9.22
C LEU A 532 6.20 25.02 -9.98
N ALA A 533 6.43 25.13 -11.30
CA ALA A 533 5.80 26.15 -12.12
C ALA A 533 4.27 26.07 -12.02
N ARG A 534 3.71 24.86 -12.19
CA ARG A 534 2.26 24.63 -12.04
C ARG A 534 1.76 24.96 -10.64
N ARG A 535 2.46 24.49 -9.60
CA ARG A 535 1.98 24.66 -8.22
C ARG A 535 1.93 26.12 -7.79
N ILE A 536 2.85 26.95 -8.28
CA ILE A 536 2.82 28.39 -8.06
C ILE A 536 1.54 29.00 -8.64
N GLU A 537 1.22 28.70 -9.90
CA GLU A 537 0.02 29.21 -10.57
C GLU A 537 -1.26 28.75 -9.89
N GLU A 538 -1.34 27.45 -9.59
CA GLU A 538 -2.41 26.84 -8.81
C GLU A 538 -2.60 27.55 -7.45
N SER A 539 -1.51 27.76 -6.72
CA SER A 539 -1.56 28.34 -5.38
C SER A 539 -1.97 29.82 -5.39
N ILE A 540 -1.49 30.60 -6.36
CA ILE A 540 -1.90 32.00 -6.54
C ILE A 540 -3.39 32.06 -6.89
N ALA A 541 -3.87 31.19 -7.77
CA ALA A 541 -5.29 31.12 -8.12
C ALA A 541 -6.17 30.76 -6.90
N GLU A 542 -5.73 29.79 -6.09
CA GLU A 542 -6.42 29.44 -4.85
C GLU A 542 -6.48 30.63 -3.86
N LEU A 543 -5.37 31.32 -3.62
CA LEU A 543 -5.35 32.48 -2.71
C LEU A 543 -6.21 33.65 -3.24
N ASN A 544 -6.20 33.90 -4.55
CA ASN A 544 -7.07 34.92 -5.15
C ASN A 544 -8.56 34.55 -5.04
N SER A 545 -8.91 33.26 -5.17
CA SER A 545 -10.28 32.79 -4.94
C SER A 545 -10.74 33.05 -3.50
N LEU A 546 -9.85 32.84 -2.51
CA LEU A 546 -10.14 33.11 -1.10
C LEU A 546 -10.36 34.60 -0.81
N LYS A 547 -9.69 35.52 -1.52
CA LYS A 547 -9.97 36.97 -1.40
C LYS A 547 -11.41 37.31 -1.76
N HIS A 548 -11.98 36.62 -2.74
CA HIS A 548 -13.36 36.84 -3.17
C HIS A 548 -14.38 36.11 -2.29
N LYS A 549 -13.93 35.21 -1.40
CA LYS A 549 -14.77 34.40 -0.50
C LYS A 549 -14.12 34.29 0.89
N PRO A 550 -13.93 35.41 1.63
CA PRO A 550 -13.24 35.38 2.92
C PRO A 550 -13.90 34.45 3.94
N ASP A 551 -15.22 34.25 3.86
CA ASP A 551 -15.98 33.32 4.72
C ASP A 551 -15.58 31.84 4.53
N SER A 552 -14.88 31.50 3.45
CA SER A 552 -14.36 30.15 3.20
C SER A 552 -13.00 29.89 3.86
N LEU A 553 -12.44 30.88 4.56
CA LEU A 553 -11.24 30.69 5.35
C LEU A 553 -11.55 29.90 6.63
N PRO A 554 -10.70 28.94 7.04
CA PRO A 554 -10.96 28.12 8.22
C PRO A 554 -10.85 28.91 9.53
N VAL A 555 -10.22 30.09 9.47
CA VAL A 555 -10.00 30.97 10.62
C VAL A 555 -10.36 32.38 10.19
N VAL A 556 -11.05 33.11 11.08
CA VAL A 556 -11.37 34.52 10.88
C VAL A 556 -10.11 35.35 11.13
N PHE A 557 -9.50 35.84 10.06
CA PHE A 557 -8.35 36.74 10.13
C PHE A 557 -8.82 38.15 10.51
N LYS A 558 -8.02 38.87 11.31
CA LYS A 558 -8.26 40.31 11.54
C LYS A 558 -8.11 41.12 10.25
N ASN A 559 -7.10 40.79 9.44
CA ASN A 559 -6.79 41.40 8.15
C ASN A 559 -6.59 40.29 7.08
N PRO A 560 -7.65 39.63 6.59
CA PRO A 560 -7.54 38.51 5.65
C PRO A 560 -6.80 38.91 4.36
N ASP A 561 -7.05 40.11 3.83
CA ASP A 561 -6.41 40.60 2.62
C ASP A 561 -4.89 40.74 2.78
N GLU A 562 -4.42 41.16 3.95
CA GLU A 562 -3.00 41.32 4.24
C GLU A 562 -2.28 39.97 4.23
N ILE A 563 -2.84 38.96 4.90
CA ILE A 563 -2.31 37.58 4.94
C ILE A 563 -2.28 36.97 3.54
N LEU A 564 -3.37 37.10 2.78
CA LEU A 564 -3.47 36.58 1.43
C LEU A 564 -2.48 37.29 0.48
N ASN A 565 -2.30 38.60 0.62
CA ASN A 565 -1.31 39.37 -0.15
C ASN A 565 0.13 38.95 0.17
N LYS A 566 0.46 38.70 1.45
CA LYS A 566 1.78 38.17 1.84
C LYS A 566 2.04 36.79 1.21
N GLY A 567 1.05 35.90 1.28
CA GLY A 567 1.13 34.58 0.62
C GLY A 567 1.38 34.69 -0.90
N ILE A 568 0.63 35.54 -1.59
CA ILE A 568 0.81 35.79 -3.04
C ILE A 568 2.19 36.39 -3.34
N ALA A 569 2.65 37.36 -2.54
CA ALA A 569 3.97 37.98 -2.71
C ALA A 569 5.11 36.95 -2.57
N ILE A 570 5.00 36.01 -1.61
CA ILE A 570 5.95 34.90 -1.48
C ILE A 570 5.94 34.03 -2.75
N LEU A 571 4.77 33.67 -3.27
CA LEU A 571 4.64 32.83 -4.47
C LEU A 571 5.19 33.51 -5.74
N GLU A 572 4.96 34.82 -5.92
CA GLU A 572 5.52 35.58 -7.06
C GLU A 572 7.05 35.73 -6.96
N ASN A 573 7.58 35.86 -5.75
CA ASN A 573 9.03 35.81 -5.51
C ASN A 573 9.62 34.44 -5.87
N ILE A 574 8.92 33.35 -5.52
CA ILE A 574 9.31 31.99 -5.90
C ILE A 574 9.26 31.83 -7.43
N LYS A 575 8.22 32.35 -8.09
CA LYS A 575 8.09 32.34 -9.56
C LYS A 575 9.30 32.98 -10.24
N THR A 576 9.71 34.15 -9.76
CA THR A 576 10.88 34.87 -10.25
C THR A 576 12.19 34.09 -10.03
N GLN A 577 12.29 33.37 -8.91
CA GLN A 577 13.44 32.51 -8.61
C GLN A 577 13.47 31.22 -9.45
N ALA A 578 12.31 30.64 -9.75
CA ALA A 578 12.19 29.44 -10.57
C ALA A 578 12.60 29.70 -12.03
N THR A 579 12.17 30.82 -12.61
CA THR A 579 12.48 31.20 -14.00
C THR A 579 13.94 31.55 -14.24
N THR A 580 14.69 31.93 -13.19
CA THR A 580 16.13 32.26 -13.28
C THR A 580 17.05 31.04 -13.22
N GLY A 581 16.50 29.82 -13.06
CA GLY A 581 17.26 28.57 -13.07
C GLY A 581 18.12 28.34 -11.83
N LEU A 582 17.65 28.79 -10.66
CA LEU A 582 18.38 28.65 -9.40
C LEU A 582 18.40 27.20 -8.89
N SER A 583 19.44 26.87 -8.12
CA SER A 583 19.48 25.64 -7.34
C SER A 583 18.49 25.70 -6.17
N GLY A 584 17.97 24.55 -5.75
CA GLY A 584 17.02 24.46 -4.61
C GLY A 584 15.54 24.49 -4.99
N GLN A 585 15.18 24.17 -6.24
CA GLN A 585 13.77 24.10 -6.66
C GLN A 585 12.90 23.18 -5.77
N ARG A 586 13.47 22.12 -5.17
CA ARG A 586 12.75 21.26 -4.21
C ARG A 586 12.34 22.01 -2.95
N LEU A 587 13.22 22.88 -2.47
CA LEU A 587 12.95 23.74 -1.32
C LEU A 587 11.90 24.78 -1.69
N LEU A 588 11.99 25.37 -2.89
CA LEU A 588 10.98 26.31 -3.41
C LEU A 588 9.60 25.66 -3.59
N LEU A 589 9.53 24.42 -4.07
CA LEU A 589 8.28 23.65 -4.17
C LEU A 589 7.67 23.41 -2.79
N GLU A 590 8.50 23.01 -1.83
CA GLU A 590 8.09 22.88 -0.44
C GLU A 590 7.56 24.22 0.11
N THR A 591 8.21 25.35 -0.21
CA THR A 591 7.76 26.68 0.21
C THR A 591 6.44 27.09 -0.41
N ALA A 592 6.25 26.83 -1.70
CA ALA A 592 4.98 27.10 -2.36
C ALA A 592 3.84 26.29 -1.72
N CYS A 593 4.08 25.00 -1.46
CA CYS A 593 3.12 24.11 -0.83
C CYS A 593 2.79 24.54 0.61
N ASP A 594 3.82 24.73 1.45
CA ASP A 594 3.63 25.03 2.88
C ASP A 594 3.10 26.44 3.13
N THR A 595 3.39 27.42 2.27
CA THR A 595 2.78 28.77 2.38
C THR A 595 1.26 28.69 2.23
N LEU A 596 0.78 27.95 1.23
CA LEU A 596 -0.65 27.77 1.02
C LEU A 596 -1.30 26.92 2.12
N ASN A 597 -0.64 25.83 2.54
CA ASN A 597 -1.16 24.98 3.62
C ASN A 597 -1.23 25.73 4.95
N LEU A 598 -0.27 26.59 5.27
CA LEU A 598 -0.30 27.40 6.49
C LEU A 598 -1.53 28.31 6.51
N ILE A 599 -1.86 28.95 5.38
CA ILE A 599 -3.01 29.85 5.26
C ILE A 599 -4.35 29.07 5.27
N LYS A 600 -4.44 27.96 4.53
CA LYS A 600 -5.69 27.18 4.38
C LYS A 600 -5.94 26.16 5.49
N SER A 601 -4.94 25.75 6.24
CA SER A 601 -5.07 24.71 7.27
C SER A 601 -4.01 24.93 8.35
N PRO A 602 -4.09 26.04 9.10
CA PRO A 602 -3.13 26.36 10.14
C PRO A 602 -3.16 25.30 11.26
N SER A 603 -1.97 24.88 11.69
CA SER A 603 -1.77 23.97 12.82
C SER A 603 -0.38 24.19 13.41
N THR A 604 -0.17 23.77 14.66
CA THR A 604 1.15 23.85 15.31
C THR A 604 2.22 23.11 14.49
N ALA A 605 1.86 21.98 13.86
CA ALA A 605 2.76 21.21 13.02
C ALA A 605 3.10 21.89 11.69
N SER A 606 2.13 22.56 11.05
CA SER A 606 2.39 23.31 9.81
C SER A 606 3.21 24.57 10.08
N LEU A 607 2.96 25.26 11.20
CA LEU A 607 3.75 26.42 11.62
C LEU A 607 5.21 26.07 11.92
N THR A 608 5.45 25.05 12.76
CA THR A 608 6.81 24.59 13.10
C THR A 608 7.60 24.17 11.86
N ARG A 609 6.93 23.50 10.91
CA ARG A 609 7.51 23.12 9.62
C ARG A 609 7.87 24.35 8.79
N TYR A 610 6.97 25.33 8.74
CA TYR A 610 7.15 26.57 8.00
C TYR A 610 8.33 27.40 8.52
N GLU A 611 8.45 27.57 9.84
CA GLU A 611 9.57 28.27 10.48
C GLU A 611 10.92 27.60 10.16
N LYS A 612 10.96 26.27 10.23
CA LYS A 612 12.16 25.50 9.84
C LYS A 612 12.50 25.71 8.37
N LEU A 613 11.49 25.73 7.50
CA LEU A 613 11.67 25.98 6.07
C LEU A 613 12.20 27.39 5.80
N THR A 614 11.74 28.40 6.55
CA THR A 614 12.28 29.75 6.46
C THR A 614 13.77 29.79 6.80
N HIS A 615 14.22 29.04 7.81
CA HIS A 615 15.63 28.93 8.15
C HIS A 615 16.45 28.23 7.04
N ASP A 616 15.92 27.14 6.46
CA ASP A 616 16.61 26.40 5.40
C ASP A 616 16.74 27.21 4.09
N LEU A 617 15.85 28.16 3.84
CA LEU A 617 15.91 29.07 2.70
C LEU A 617 16.98 30.15 2.84
N THR A 618 17.36 30.51 4.07
CA THR A 618 18.39 31.52 4.34
C THR A 618 19.76 31.02 3.88
N ILE A 619 20.45 31.80 3.04
CA ILE A 619 21.80 31.47 2.59
C ILE A 619 22.79 32.16 3.53
N ASN A 620 23.27 31.44 4.54
CA ASN A 620 24.18 32.00 5.54
C ASN A 620 25.56 32.41 4.97
N TYR A 621 26.01 31.83 3.84
CA TYR A 621 27.31 32.14 3.22
C TYR A 621 27.23 32.24 1.68
N PRO A 622 26.70 33.35 1.13
CA PRO A 622 26.48 33.51 -0.32
C PRO A 622 27.75 33.40 -1.16
N SER A 623 28.87 33.90 -0.64
CA SER A 623 30.20 33.83 -1.28
C SER A 623 30.70 32.40 -1.47
N LEU A 624 30.39 31.49 -0.53
CA LEU A 624 30.78 30.08 -0.61
C LEU A 624 29.97 29.34 -1.69
N TYR A 625 28.68 29.67 -1.83
CA TYR A 625 27.84 29.15 -2.92
C TYR A 625 28.30 29.63 -4.30
N ILE A 626 28.72 30.90 -4.40
CA ILE A 626 29.36 31.45 -5.61
C ILE A 626 30.62 30.66 -5.96
N LEU A 627 31.52 30.46 -5.00
CA LEU A 627 32.79 29.74 -5.21
C LEU A 627 32.56 28.26 -5.59
N VAL A 628 31.69 27.55 -4.87
CA VAL A 628 31.34 26.15 -5.17
C VAL A 628 30.66 26.03 -6.53
N GLY A 629 29.79 26.98 -6.88
CA GLY A 629 29.15 27.02 -8.19
C GLY A 629 30.14 27.19 -9.34
N LEU A 630 31.12 28.10 -9.18
CA LEU A 630 32.21 28.30 -10.13
C LEU A 630 33.08 27.05 -10.25
N MET A 631 33.47 26.42 -9.13
CA MET A 631 34.26 25.18 -9.17
C MET A 631 33.52 24.03 -9.84
N LYS A 632 32.23 23.83 -9.53
CA LYS A 632 31.41 22.80 -10.21
C LYS A 632 31.25 23.07 -11.70
N SER A 633 31.07 24.33 -12.08
CA SER A 633 30.99 24.74 -13.49
C SER A 633 32.30 24.45 -14.21
N LEU A 634 33.44 24.81 -13.61
CA LEU A 634 34.77 24.61 -14.18
C LEU A 634 35.14 23.12 -14.30
N VAL A 635 34.85 22.31 -13.28
CA VAL A 635 34.98 20.84 -13.34
C VAL A 635 34.06 20.26 -14.43
N GLY A 636 32.82 20.78 -14.53
CA GLY A 636 31.88 20.39 -15.57
C GLY A 636 32.37 20.73 -16.98
N SER A 637 32.94 21.91 -17.20
CA SER A 637 33.51 22.34 -18.48
C SER A 637 34.73 21.51 -18.87
N LEU A 638 35.64 21.22 -17.92
CA LEU A 638 36.78 20.32 -18.14
C LEU A 638 36.31 18.91 -18.53
N LEU A 639 35.35 18.35 -17.78
CA LEU A 639 34.77 17.05 -18.10
C LEU A 639 34.00 17.08 -19.43
N PHE A 640 33.32 18.17 -19.78
CA PHE A 640 32.56 18.29 -21.02
C PHE A 640 33.46 18.21 -22.25
N VAL A 641 34.63 18.88 -22.20
CA VAL A 641 35.66 18.82 -23.25
C VAL A 641 36.27 17.42 -23.33
N VAL A 642 36.58 16.80 -22.20
CA VAL A 642 37.21 15.45 -22.17
C VAL A 642 36.23 14.34 -22.56
N THR A 643 34.93 14.51 -22.29
CA THR A 643 33.89 13.48 -22.52
C THR A 643 33.06 13.73 -23.78
N PHE A 644 33.49 14.64 -24.67
CA PHE A 644 32.76 14.97 -25.92
C PHE A 644 31.26 15.27 -25.71
N GLY A 645 30.94 16.02 -24.65
CA GLY A 645 29.58 16.51 -24.41
C GLY A 645 28.77 15.77 -23.35
N CYS A 646 29.22 14.62 -22.83
CA CYS A 646 28.47 13.85 -21.84
C CYS A 646 28.39 14.50 -20.43
N ALA A 647 29.16 15.55 -20.15
CA ALA A 647 29.21 16.22 -18.84
C ALA A 647 28.43 17.55 -18.75
N GLN A 648 27.34 17.71 -19.52
CA GLN A 648 26.50 18.92 -19.50
C GLN A 648 25.86 19.17 -18.12
N HIS A 649 25.51 18.11 -17.40
CA HIS A 649 24.79 18.19 -16.12
C HIS A 649 25.62 18.80 -14.95
N PRO A 650 26.89 18.43 -14.71
CA PRO A 650 27.74 19.11 -13.74
C PRO A 650 27.87 20.62 -14.00
N MET A 651 27.96 21.02 -15.28
CA MET A 651 28.10 22.43 -15.68
C MET A 651 26.83 23.24 -15.36
N THR A 652 25.65 22.75 -15.78
CA THR A 652 24.37 23.42 -15.48
C THR A 652 24.08 23.48 -13.98
N SER A 653 24.43 22.43 -13.23
CA SER A 653 24.34 22.41 -11.77
C SER A 653 25.25 23.44 -11.09
N GLY A 654 26.48 23.62 -11.62
CA GLY A 654 27.42 24.64 -11.16
C GLY A 654 26.89 26.05 -11.36
N TRP A 655 26.41 26.37 -12.57
CA TRP A 655 25.79 27.67 -12.87
C TRP A 655 24.55 27.97 -12.01
N ALA A 656 23.70 26.98 -11.78
CA ALA A 656 22.53 27.13 -10.90
C ALA A 656 22.96 27.44 -9.45
N THR A 657 24.01 26.78 -8.95
CA THR A 657 24.56 27.01 -7.61
C THR A 657 25.18 28.42 -7.49
N PHE A 658 25.91 28.87 -8.51
CA PHE A 658 26.48 30.22 -8.58
C PHE A 658 25.41 31.31 -8.57
N ARG A 659 24.39 31.19 -9.44
CA ARG A 659 23.26 32.14 -9.48
C ARG A 659 22.50 32.17 -8.15
N THR A 660 22.47 31.05 -7.42
CA THR A 660 21.86 30.97 -6.10
C THR A 660 22.58 31.85 -5.08
N GLY A 661 23.91 31.84 -5.08
CA GLY A 661 24.70 32.72 -4.21
C GLY A 661 24.55 34.21 -4.58
N ILE A 662 24.46 34.55 -5.87
CA ILE A 662 24.20 35.94 -6.30
C ILE A 662 22.83 36.44 -5.84
N ASN A 663 21.81 35.58 -5.86
CA ASN A 663 20.44 35.95 -5.49
C ASN A 663 20.14 35.80 -4.00
N ALA A 664 21.15 35.68 -3.13
CA ALA A 664 20.95 35.52 -1.69
C ALA A 664 20.11 36.66 -1.07
N LEU A 665 20.34 37.91 -1.48
CA LEU A 665 19.57 39.08 -0.98
C LEU A 665 18.07 38.97 -1.25
N LYS A 666 17.66 38.40 -2.40
CA LYS A 666 16.23 38.19 -2.73
C LYS A 666 15.62 37.06 -1.89
N ARG A 667 16.43 36.09 -1.48
CA ARG A 667 15.99 35.06 -0.52
C ARG A 667 15.85 35.63 0.87
N ASP A 668 16.75 36.52 1.30
CA ASP A 668 16.65 37.17 2.60
C ASP A 668 15.34 37.97 2.71
N SER A 669 14.99 38.75 1.68
CA SER A 669 13.71 39.47 1.65
C SER A 669 12.50 38.53 1.67
N GLN A 670 12.53 37.42 0.93
CA GLN A 670 11.47 36.42 1.00
C GLN A 670 11.36 35.79 2.39
N THR A 671 12.48 35.41 3.01
CA THR A 671 12.47 34.81 4.34
C THR A 671 11.93 35.77 5.39
N GLN A 672 12.14 37.07 5.23
CA GLN A 672 11.55 38.08 6.11
C GLN A 672 10.02 38.10 6.02
N VAL A 673 9.46 38.14 4.81
CA VAL A 673 8.00 38.07 4.59
C VAL A 673 7.41 36.76 5.13
N MET A 674 8.15 35.64 5.00
CA MET A 674 7.74 34.36 5.58
C MET A 674 7.73 34.39 7.12
N LYS A 675 8.72 35.03 7.77
CA LYS A 675 8.75 35.18 9.24
C LYS A 675 7.57 36.01 9.75
N GLU A 676 7.26 37.11 9.07
CA GLU A 676 6.12 37.96 9.38
C GLU A 676 4.81 37.17 9.27
N LEU A 677 4.63 36.43 8.17
CA LEU A 677 3.49 35.54 8.02
C LEU A 677 3.43 34.49 9.14
N ALA A 678 4.53 33.82 9.47
CA ALA A 678 4.57 32.82 10.55
C ALA A 678 4.18 33.42 11.91
N GLN A 679 4.70 34.60 12.24
CA GLN A 679 4.41 35.30 13.49
C GLN A 679 2.92 35.65 13.61
N GLU A 680 2.31 36.14 12.53
CA GLU A 680 0.88 36.44 12.49
C GLU A 680 0.03 35.16 12.63
N MET A 681 0.45 34.06 11.99
CA MET A 681 -0.23 32.77 12.07
C MET A 681 -0.10 32.09 13.45
N SER A 682 0.98 32.35 14.20
CA SER A 682 1.23 31.73 15.52
C SER A 682 0.12 31.99 16.54
N GLY A 683 -0.33 33.24 16.64
CA GLY A 683 -1.43 33.59 17.54
C GLY A 683 -2.76 32.90 17.17
N MET A 684 -2.99 32.66 15.89
CA MET A 684 -4.21 32.01 15.38
C MET A 684 -4.18 30.49 15.53
N VAL A 685 -3.02 29.89 15.31
CA VAL A 685 -2.81 28.44 15.52
C VAL A 685 -3.08 28.07 16.97
N SER A 686 -2.59 28.85 17.93
CA SER A 686 -2.87 28.62 19.35
C SER A 686 -4.37 28.62 19.64
N LEU A 687 -5.09 29.62 19.12
CA LEU A 687 -6.53 29.75 19.31
C LEU A 687 -7.30 28.59 18.66
N HIS A 688 -6.91 28.18 17.45
CA HIS A 688 -7.55 27.07 16.73
C HIS A 688 -7.33 25.74 17.45
N ASP A 689 -6.12 25.46 17.93
CA ASP A 689 -5.82 24.26 18.69
C ASP A 689 -6.59 24.22 20.02
N ASP A 690 -6.78 25.37 20.69
CA ASP A 690 -7.58 25.47 21.91
C ASP A 690 -9.07 25.20 21.66
N ILE A 691 -9.63 25.71 20.55
CA ILE A 691 -11.01 25.42 20.14
C ILE A 691 -11.20 23.93 19.86
N ASN A 692 -10.31 23.33 19.08
CA ASN A 692 -10.40 21.90 18.75
C ASN A 692 -10.32 21.02 20.00
N ARG A 693 -9.46 21.37 20.96
CA ARG A 693 -9.39 20.67 22.25
C ARG A 693 -10.69 20.77 23.04
N LEU A 694 -11.31 21.96 23.07
CA LEU A 694 -12.60 22.14 23.73
C LEU A 694 -13.71 21.33 23.06
N GLU A 695 -13.72 21.25 21.72
CA GLU A 695 -14.68 20.42 20.98
C GLU A 695 -14.49 18.93 21.24
N ASP A 696 -13.25 18.44 21.27
CA ASP A 696 -12.94 17.05 21.58
C ASP A 696 -13.35 16.72 23.03
N ASP A 697 -13.04 17.60 23.99
CA ASP A 697 -13.46 17.47 25.39
C ASP A 697 -15.00 17.45 25.52
N LEU A 698 -15.72 18.22 24.68
CA LEU A 698 -17.18 18.23 24.65
C LEU A 698 -17.76 16.95 24.03
N LYS A 699 -17.14 16.42 22.98
CA LYS A 699 -17.52 15.14 22.36
C LYS A 699 -17.27 13.95 23.28
N GLU A 700 -16.20 13.98 24.07
CA GLU A 700 -15.92 12.96 25.09
C GLU A 700 -16.85 13.06 26.31
N LYS A 701 -17.35 14.27 26.64
CA LYS A 701 -18.27 14.50 27.77
C LYS A 701 -19.75 14.40 27.41
N ALA A 702 -20.11 14.33 26.13
CA ALA A 702 -21.51 14.13 25.73
C ALA A 702 -21.99 12.76 26.22
N PRO A 703 -23.01 12.68 27.10
CA PRO A 703 -23.51 11.39 27.55
C PRO A 703 -24.09 10.66 26.33
N THR A 704 -23.64 9.43 26.11
CA THR A 704 -24.23 8.50 25.14
C THR A 704 -25.63 8.12 25.63
N GLY A 705 -26.58 9.03 25.43
CA GLY A 705 -27.99 8.82 25.74
C GLY A 705 -28.61 7.93 24.69
N THR A 706 -28.68 6.63 24.96
CA THR A 706 -29.68 5.74 24.37
C THR A 706 -31.05 6.24 24.82
N LEU A 707 -31.74 6.98 23.94
CA LEU A 707 -33.16 7.25 24.08
C LEU A 707 -33.92 5.94 23.83
N GLU A 708 -34.26 5.23 24.90
CA GLU A 708 -35.31 4.20 24.86
C GLU A 708 -36.65 4.89 24.62
N THR A 709 -37.13 4.84 23.37
CA THR A 709 -38.53 5.18 23.06
C THR A 709 -39.43 4.00 23.41
N GLY A 710 -39.82 3.92 24.67
CA GLY A 710 -40.98 3.13 25.10
C GLY A 710 -42.24 3.98 25.03
N LEU A 711 -43.01 3.88 23.95
CA LEU A 711 -44.36 4.41 23.84
C LEU A 711 -45.26 3.38 23.16
N THR A 712 -45.81 2.49 23.99
CA THR A 712 -47.01 1.71 23.69
C THR A 712 -48.24 2.61 23.77
N ILE A 713 -49.03 2.67 22.71
CA ILE A 713 -50.42 3.12 22.75
C ILE A 713 -51.26 2.08 21.99
N GLY A 714 -52.03 1.29 22.74
CA GLY A 714 -53.30 0.68 22.30
C GLY A 714 -54.45 1.47 22.93
N PRO A 715 -55.69 1.38 22.42
CA PRO A 715 -56.40 0.14 22.13
C PRO A 715 -56.58 -0.21 20.65
#